data_AF-A0A9P3UL62-F1
#
_entry.id   AF-A0A9P3UL62-F1
#
_cell.length_a   1.000
_cell.length_b   1.000
_cell.length_c   1.000
_cell.angle_alpha   90.00
_cell.angle_beta   90.00
_cell.angle_gamma   90.00
#
_symmetry.space_group_name_H-M   'P 1'
#
loop_
_entity.id
_entity.type
_entity.pdbx_description
1 polymer ?
#
loop_
_entity_poly.entity_id
_entity_poly.type
_entity_poly.pdbx_seq_one_letter_code
_entity_poly.pdbx_strand_id
1 'polypeptide(L)'
;MTSISPAQATMQAGPSMDRQIPQSPPKLSGTVPGVLDHTQRDRLCRGGSILSFASFDPHTASPHIKSPALDDRSLNEKLYRPKRVVIEITPSGVSTWRFVPSARREEGVPDEGTWPRVVNVCGTYYECSQEQWDIYKLDPLYDCLVRAPPNVPSITPVTEYPQTVPPPPFGKRVPSPTGEAYAPFSQAKKRRVEVQTESEDEKSEVEDMIIDDEVSRPKLARTNGRMKKYVEKLVTDKKERLERMARRIERLATQGNGETEFTFTAPTERSTNVPVPPAIGKRKGTTLTSLFDSLRTNGDHDTETTRLTDEEPLRNRVNYVTTTNAKRTRTVSPSTAKEDLAARRQVREERKAKYWKQEHEARRLAREAELLKELYRNNSDVEMQYASEATAKMESASGEEEITENGAVSSDEDVDDEEAARQAAIALSRRKLAELEADRPLWEQAAAKRREQERLEAEAMRQRAEAKKRAEEAEKVKERREREERRRREEEAQRKAREEAAQRTAEQERRRQAMKRERDSWRHGHWTVERAKERYSKLSERFDKTKYSPDELPLSADEIPWPMLSRDFDLEDVTWQAVAEFFNAVQPTMTTMEFKKFIIKSHVRFHTDRWASRRLLESVKDEVERGVIEIANKMVIQQLTPIWEGVCGKKADHPHY
;
A
#
# COMPACT_ATOMS: atom_id res chain seq x y z
N MET A 1 16.80 -25.03 78.87
CA MET A 1 17.53 -26.31 78.72
C MET A 1 16.97 -26.96 77.46
N THR A 2 17.73 -27.25 76.40
CA THR A 2 19.19 -27.27 76.18
C THR A 2 19.67 -26.13 75.27
N SER A 3 20.84 -25.56 75.57
CA SER A 3 21.55 -24.62 74.72
C SER A 3 22.55 -25.36 73.82
N ILE A 4 22.58 -25.03 72.53
CA ILE A 4 23.61 -25.53 71.60
C ILE A 4 24.37 -24.31 71.03
N SER A 5 25.68 -24.30 71.23
CA SER A 5 26.57 -23.21 70.83
C SER A 5 26.78 -23.14 69.30
N PRO A 6 27.06 -21.95 68.75
CA PRO A 6 27.56 -21.82 67.38
C PRO A 6 29.01 -22.32 67.31
N ALA A 7 29.25 -23.45 66.66
CA ALA A 7 30.60 -23.94 66.40
C ALA A 7 31.27 -23.08 65.33
N GLN A 8 32.48 -22.58 65.63
CA GLN A 8 33.30 -21.84 64.68
C GLN A 8 33.79 -22.77 63.56
N ALA A 9 33.21 -22.65 62.37
CA ALA A 9 33.68 -23.35 61.18
C ALA A 9 35.00 -22.74 60.71
N THR A 10 36.11 -23.34 61.14
CA THR A 10 37.46 -22.94 60.75
C THR A 10 37.63 -23.11 59.23
N MET A 11 37.76 -22.01 58.50
CA MET A 11 38.05 -22.05 57.06
C MET A 11 39.48 -22.55 56.84
N GLN A 12 39.64 -23.86 56.69
CA GLN A 12 40.86 -24.42 56.11
C GLN A 12 40.93 -23.99 54.64
N ALA A 13 41.89 -23.12 54.32
CA ALA A 13 42.27 -22.86 52.95
C ALA A 13 42.80 -24.17 52.35
N GLY A 14 41.96 -24.82 51.52
CA GLY A 14 42.38 -26.00 50.77
C GLY A 14 43.58 -25.67 49.88
N PRO A 15 44.49 -26.64 49.63
CA PRO A 15 45.67 -26.39 48.82
C PRO A 15 45.23 -25.85 47.46
N SER A 16 45.84 -24.72 47.06
CA SER A 16 45.66 -24.13 45.73
C SER A 16 46.12 -25.16 44.71
N MET A 17 45.18 -25.93 44.18
CA MET A 17 45.44 -26.74 43.00
C MET A 17 45.64 -25.77 41.85
N ASP A 18 46.90 -25.51 41.53
CA ASP A 18 47.35 -25.06 40.22
C ASP A 18 46.76 -26.03 39.19
N ARG A 19 45.55 -25.73 38.74
CA ARG A 19 44.93 -26.33 37.57
C ARG A 19 45.79 -25.89 36.41
N GLN A 20 46.80 -26.69 36.11
CA GLN A 20 47.59 -26.60 34.88
C GLN A 20 46.60 -26.43 33.73
N ILE A 21 46.55 -25.20 33.19
CA ILE A 21 45.60 -24.85 32.14
C ILE A 21 45.93 -25.79 30.97
N PRO A 22 45.01 -26.67 30.55
CA PRO A 22 45.32 -27.65 29.52
C PRO A 22 45.80 -26.94 28.26
N GLN A 23 46.98 -27.32 27.78
CA GLN A 23 47.63 -26.66 26.66
C GLN A 23 46.84 -26.93 25.38
N SER A 24 46.09 -25.92 24.94
CA SER A 24 45.14 -25.92 23.81
C SER A 24 43.93 -26.88 23.97
N PRO A 25 42.73 -26.46 23.53
CA PRO A 25 41.58 -27.37 23.49
C PRO A 25 41.80 -28.47 22.43
N PRO A 26 41.28 -29.70 22.65
CA PRO A 26 41.38 -30.78 21.67
C PRO A 26 40.77 -30.40 20.31
N LYS A 27 41.43 -30.84 19.23
CA LYS A 27 41.01 -30.56 17.85
C LYS A 27 39.95 -31.54 17.38
N LEU A 28 38.87 -31.02 16.80
CA LEU A 28 37.75 -31.77 16.25
C LEU A 28 37.63 -31.43 14.76
N SER A 29 38.17 -32.29 13.89
CA SER A 29 38.31 -32.01 12.45
C SER A 29 38.03 -33.23 11.57
N GLY A 30 37.50 -32.98 10.37
CA GLY A 30 37.28 -34.00 9.33
C GLY A 30 35.81 -34.16 8.95
N THR A 31 35.51 -35.03 7.96
CA THR A 31 34.15 -35.20 7.41
C THR A 31 33.37 -36.40 7.96
N VAL A 32 33.94 -37.14 8.91
CA VAL A 32 33.32 -38.34 9.49
C VAL A 32 32.33 -37.93 10.60
N PRO A 33 31.04 -38.30 10.52
CA PRO A 33 30.10 -38.06 11.60
C PRO A 33 30.33 -38.97 12.80
N GLY A 34 29.96 -38.46 13.98
CA GLY A 34 29.96 -39.23 15.23
C GLY A 34 31.31 -39.42 15.90
N VAL A 35 32.23 -38.45 15.76
CA VAL A 35 33.52 -38.44 16.46
C VAL A 35 33.36 -38.38 17.99
N LEU A 36 32.39 -37.59 18.49
CA LEU A 36 32.06 -37.52 19.93
C LEU A 36 30.77 -38.29 20.29
N ASP A 37 29.85 -38.45 19.33
CA ASP A 37 28.60 -39.19 19.49
C ASP A 37 28.46 -40.23 18.39
N HIS A 38 28.85 -41.48 18.66
CA HIS A 38 28.79 -42.58 17.71
C HIS A 38 27.41 -42.78 17.06
N THR A 39 26.31 -42.44 17.75
CA THR A 39 24.94 -42.60 17.25
C THR A 39 24.54 -41.55 16.20
N GLN A 40 25.30 -40.44 16.08
CA GLN A 40 25.11 -39.42 15.05
C GLN A 40 25.29 -39.99 13.64
N ARG A 41 26.19 -40.98 13.48
CA ARG A 41 26.45 -41.61 12.18
C ARG A 41 25.20 -42.30 11.63
N ASP A 42 24.47 -43.03 12.48
CA ASP A 42 23.26 -43.75 12.07
C ASP A 42 22.08 -42.82 11.78
N ARG A 43 22.06 -41.62 12.39
CA ARG A 43 21.06 -40.59 12.09
C ARG A 43 21.32 -39.84 10.79
N LEU A 44 22.60 -39.57 10.48
CA LEU A 44 22.97 -38.72 9.35
C LEU A 44 23.24 -39.48 8.04
N CYS A 45 23.90 -40.63 8.12
CA CYS A 45 24.37 -41.40 6.96
C CYS A 45 23.41 -42.55 6.62
N ARG A 46 22.69 -42.44 5.50
CA ARG A 46 21.81 -43.52 5.04
C ARG A 46 22.62 -44.70 4.52
N GLY A 47 22.60 -45.82 5.26
CA GLY A 47 23.21 -47.09 4.82
C GLY A 47 24.73 -47.06 4.70
N GLY A 48 25.41 -46.32 5.58
CA GLY A 48 26.88 -46.24 5.59
C GLY A 48 27.49 -45.29 4.55
N SER A 49 26.69 -44.35 4.04
CA SER A 49 27.13 -43.28 3.14
C SER A 49 28.27 -42.40 3.73
N ILE A 50 29.05 -41.80 2.84
CA ILE A 50 30.13 -40.87 3.16
C ILE A 50 29.65 -39.44 2.89
N LEU A 51 29.87 -38.52 3.84
CA LEU A 51 29.58 -37.11 3.66
C LEU A 51 30.81 -36.36 3.13
N SER A 52 30.60 -35.50 2.15
CA SER A 52 31.55 -34.51 1.63
C SER A 52 30.92 -33.12 1.66
N PHE A 53 31.69 -32.08 1.89
CA PHE A 53 31.18 -30.71 1.99
C PHE A 53 31.73 -29.83 0.88
N ALA A 54 30.87 -28.98 0.30
CA ALA A 54 31.23 -28.03 -0.75
C ALA A 54 30.53 -26.68 -0.55
N SER A 55 31.04 -25.65 -1.22
CA SER A 55 30.38 -24.34 -1.34
C SER A 55 29.59 -24.28 -2.65
N PHE A 56 28.27 -24.17 -2.55
CA PHE A 56 27.40 -23.85 -3.67
C PHE A 56 27.36 -22.34 -3.88
N ASP A 57 27.93 -21.90 -5.01
CA ASP A 57 27.80 -20.54 -5.50
C ASP A 57 26.68 -20.50 -6.58
N PRO A 58 25.58 -19.75 -6.36
CA PRO A 58 24.51 -19.58 -7.34
C PRO A 58 24.99 -19.13 -8.73
N HIS A 59 26.08 -18.35 -8.81
CA HIS A 59 26.64 -17.89 -10.08
C HIS A 59 27.27 -19.02 -10.91
N THR A 60 27.71 -20.10 -10.27
CA THR A 60 28.22 -21.30 -10.98
C THR A 60 27.10 -22.21 -11.49
N ALA A 61 25.93 -22.18 -10.84
CA ALA A 61 24.77 -22.99 -11.20
C ALA A 61 23.84 -22.33 -12.22
N SER A 62 23.83 -20.99 -12.31
CA SER A 62 23.16 -20.30 -13.41
C SER A 62 23.90 -20.59 -14.71
N PRO A 63 23.27 -21.19 -15.74
CA PRO A 63 23.88 -21.27 -17.06
C PRO A 63 24.22 -19.86 -17.51
N HIS A 64 25.37 -19.71 -18.17
CA HIS A 64 26.06 -18.44 -18.40
C HIS A 64 25.37 -17.57 -19.48
N ILE A 65 24.11 -17.24 -19.25
CA ILE A 65 23.30 -16.28 -20.00
C ILE A 65 23.90 -14.90 -19.68
N LYS A 66 24.84 -14.46 -20.51
CA LYS A 66 25.47 -13.14 -20.48
C LYS A 66 24.41 -12.06 -20.77
N SER A 67 23.59 -11.76 -19.78
CA SER A 67 22.65 -10.65 -19.78
C SER A 67 23.34 -9.43 -19.14
N PRO A 68 23.85 -8.47 -19.91
CA PRO A 68 24.62 -7.32 -19.39
C PRO A 68 23.77 -6.30 -18.60
N ALA A 69 22.58 -6.70 -18.14
CA ALA A 69 21.62 -5.89 -17.40
C ALA A 69 21.40 -6.35 -15.95
N LEU A 70 22.12 -7.39 -15.49
CA LEU A 70 22.06 -7.86 -14.09
C LEU A 70 23.22 -7.33 -13.23
N ASP A 71 24.40 -7.10 -13.80
CA ASP A 71 25.59 -6.64 -13.05
C ASP A 71 25.40 -5.25 -12.41
N ASP A 72 24.67 -4.33 -13.08
CA ASP A 72 24.34 -3.00 -12.53
C ASP A 72 23.26 -3.03 -11.42
N ARG A 73 22.61 -4.18 -11.20
CA ARG A 73 21.77 -4.37 -10.03
C ARG A 73 22.63 -4.94 -8.91
N SER A 74 23.14 -4.03 -8.08
CA SER A 74 23.65 -4.28 -6.73
C SER A 74 22.58 -4.91 -5.83
N LEU A 75 22.16 -6.13 -6.15
CA LEU A 75 21.35 -6.99 -5.30
C LEU A 75 22.23 -7.33 -4.09
N ASN A 76 21.77 -6.97 -2.90
CA ASN A 76 22.50 -7.09 -1.63
C ASN A 76 23.46 -8.30 -1.62
N GLU A 77 24.76 -8.04 -1.64
CA GLU A 77 25.83 -9.05 -1.66
C GLU A 77 25.69 -10.09 -0.52
N LYS A 78 25.04 -9.68 0.58
CA LYS A 78 24.62 -10.53 1.70
C LYS A 78 23.69 -11.70 1.31
N LEU A 79 22.91 -11.59 0.22
CA LEU A 79 22.01 -12.64 -0.28
C LEU A 79 22.73 -13.71 -1.12
N TYR A 80 23.90 -13.39 -1.68
CA TYR A 80 24.65 -14.24 -2.61
C TYR A 80 25.92 -14.85 -1.99
N ARG A 81 26.06 -14.81 -0.65
CA ARG A 81 27.15 -15.54 0.03
C ARG A 81 27.05 -17.05 -0.30
N PRO A 82 28.15 -17.71 -0.73
CA PRO A 82 28.13 -19.13 -1.07
C PRO A 82 27.54 -19.99 0.05
N LYS A 83 26.53 -20.78 -0.27
CA LYS A 83 25.84 -21.64 0.71
C LYS A 83 26.60 -22.96 0.84
N ARG A 84 26.79 -23.45 2.05
CA ARG A 84 27.37 -24.79 2.27
C ARG A 84 26.36 -25.87 1.87
N VAL A 85 26.81 -26.84 1.10
CA VAL A 85 26.08 -28.06 0.76
C VAL A 85 26.84 -29.27 1.27
N VAL A 86 26.10 -30.28 1.72
CA VAL A 86 26.62 -31.61 1.98
C VAL A 86 26.23 -32.52 0.81
N ILE A 87 27.21 -33.27 0.32
CA ILE A 87 27.06 -34.29 -0.71
C ILE A 87 27.17 -35.63 0.02
N GLU A 88 26.12 -36.42 -0.02
CA GLU A 88 26.04 -37.76 0.56
C GLU A 88 26.26 -38.80 -0.54
N ILE A 89 27.35 -39.55 -0.44
CA ILE A 89 27.74 -40.57 -1.42
C ILE A 89 27.44 -41.94 -0.81
N THR A 90 26.50 -42.68 -1.38
CA THR A 90 26.18 -44.05 -0.93
C THR A 90 27.29 -45.03 -1.29
N PRO A 91 27.37 -46.21 -0.65
CA PRO A 91 28.29 -47.28 -1.05
C PRO A 91 28.09 -47.77 -2.50
N SER A 92 26.92 -47.52 -3.10
CA SER A 92 26.64 -47.78 -4.52
C SER A 92 27.14 -46.68 -5.48
N GLY A 93 27.79 -45.64 -4.98
CA GLY A 93 28.30 -44.52 -5.78
C GLY A 93 27.25 -43.48 -6.19
N VAL A 94 26.02 -43.58 -5.69
CA VAL A 94 24.97 -42.57 -5.94
C VAL A 94 25.25 -41.37 -5.04
N SER A 95 25.32 -40.18 -5.63
CA SER A 95 25.47 -38.93 -4.91
C SER A 95 24.12 -38.21 -4.82
N THR A 96 23.69 -37.90 -3.60
CA THR A 96 22.65 -36.91 -3.33
C THR A 96 23.29 -35.69 -2.66
N TRP A 97 22.63 -34.55 -2.67
CA TRP A 97 23.12 -33.37 -1.96
C TRP A 97 21.97 -32.60 -1.32
N ARG A 98 22.27 -31.87 -0.24
CA ARG A 98 21.34 -31.02 0.49
C ARG A 98 22.08 -29.80 1.07
N PHE A 99 21.38 -28.69 1.25
CA PHE A 99 21.95 -27.53 1.93
C PHE A 99 22.22 -27.83 3.40
N VAL A 100 23.36 -27.36 3.92
CA VAL A 100 23.63 -27.37 5.36
C VAL A 100 22.78 -26.27 6.01
N PRO A 101 22.01 -26.57 7.07
CA PRO A 101 21.27 -25.55 7.80
C PRO A 101 22.18 -24.43 8.30
N SER A 102 21.63 -23.22 8.39
CA SER A 102 22.31 -22.12 9.10
C SER A 102 22.22 -22.34 10.60
N ALA A 103 23.31 -22.07 11.32
CA ALA A 103 23.26 -22.05 12.78
C ALA A 103 22.27 -20.99 13.28
N ARG A 104 21.67 -21.21 14.46
CA ARG A 104 21.00 -20.12 15.18
C ARG A 104 22.04 -19.05 15.51
N ARG A 105 21.64 -17.79 15.42
CA ARG A 105 22.48 -16.64 15.73
C ARG A 105 21.82 -15.84 16.85
N GLU A 106 22.63 -15.43 17.82
CA GLU A 106 22.24 -14.44 18.82
C GLU A 106 22.02 -13.08 18.14
N GLU A 107 21.22 -12.21 18.75
CA GLU A 107 20.95 -10.89 18.21
C GLU A 107 22.24 -10.07 18.06
N GLY A 108 22.39 -9.38 16.92
CA GLY A 108 23.62 -8.65 16.58
C GLY A 108 24.73 -9.48 15.92
N VAL A 109 24.62 -10.81 15.81
CA VAL A 109 25.64 -11.65 15.15
C VAL A 109 25.43 -11.69 13.62
N PRO A 110 26.32 -11.09 12.80
CA PRO A 110 26.08 -10.95 11.36
C PRO A 110 26.25 -12.26 10.57
N ASP A 111 27.21 -13.11 10.94
CA ASP A 111 27.50 -14.38 10.29
C ASP A 111 28.09 -15.43 11.25
N GLU A 112 28.38 -16.63 10.74
CA GLU A 112 28.94 -17.72 11.54
C GLU A 112 30.45 -17.55 11.82
N GLY A 113 31.11 -16.50 11.32
CA GLY A 113 32.54 -16.28 11.46
C GLY A 113 33.42 -17.21 10.62
N THR A 114 34.74 -17.11 10.84
CA THR A 114 35.76 -17.96 10.21
C THR A 114 36.01 -19.24 11.01
N TRP A 115 36.55 -20.26 10.33
CA TRP A 115 36.84 -21.60 10.85
C TRP A 115 38.29 -22.00 10.51
N PRO A 116 38.97 -22.86 11.31
CA PRO A 116 38.50 -23.48 12.55
C PRO A 116 38.39 -22.48 13.71
N ARG A 117 37.62 -22.82 14.75
CA ARG A 117 37.48 -22.00 15.97
C ARG A 117 37.11 -22.82 17.20
N VAL A 118 37.28 -22.23 18.38
CA VAL A 118 36.87 -22.85 19.64
C VAL A 118 35.35 -22.84 19.76
N VAL A 119 34.77 -24.02 20.02
CA VAL A 119 33.33 -24.25 20.19
C VAL A 119 33.11 -25.04 21.49
N ASN A 120 32.10 -24.66 22.27
CA ASN A 120 31.66 -25.41 23.44
C ASN A 120 30.66 -26.50 23.00
N VAL A 121 31.11 -27.75 22.94
CA VAL A 121 30.29 -28.92 22.62
C VAL A 121 29.90 -29.62 23.91
N CYS A 122 28.61 -29.59 24.25
CA CYS A 122 28.04 -30.25 25.43
C CYS A 122 28.75 -29.93 26.77
N GLY A 123 29.30 -28.72 26.92
CA GLY A 123 30.03 -28.28 28.11
C GLY A 123 31.56 -28.38 28.02
N THR A 124 32.11 -28.93 26.93
CA THR A 124 33.55 -29.11 26.72
C THR A 124 34.02 -28.31 25.50
N TYR A 125 35.19 -27.66 25.61
CA TYR A 125 35.72 -26.79 24.56
C TYR A 125 36.60 -27.58 23.57
N TYR A 126 36.30 -27.47 22.27
CA TYR A 126 37.06 -28.08 21.17
C TYR A 126 37.43 -27.04 20.12
N GLU A 127 38.62 -27.16 19.51
CA GLU A 127 38.95 -26.42 18.28
C GLU A 127 38.33 -27.18 17.09
N CYS A 128 37.16 -26.70 16.65
CA CYS A 128 36.30 -27.39 15.69
C CYS A 128 36.54 -26.89 14.25
N SER A 129 36.60 -27.79 13.27
CA SER A 129 36.65 -27.45 11.83
C SER A 129 35.25 -27.14 11.27
N GLN A 130 35.20 -26.49 10.10
CA GLN A 130 33.91 -26.13 9.49
C GLN A 130 33.06 -27.35 9.15
N GLU A 131 33.70 -28.46 8.75
CA GLU A 131 33.05 -29.73 8.40
C GLU A 131 32.38 -30.35 9.63
N GLN A 132 33.07 -30.38 10.77
CA GLN A 132 32.50 -30.92 12.01
C GLN A 132 31.35 -30.04 12.52
N TRP A 133 31.47 -28.72 12.43
CA TRP A 133 30.35 -27.81 12.72
C TRP A 133 29.15 -28.03 11.79
N ASP A 134 29.40 -28.19 10.48
CA ASP A 134 28.36 -28.47 9.49
C ASP A 134 27.69 -29.85 9.72
N ILE A 135 28.43 -30.86 10.18
CA ILE A 135 27.90 -32.17 10.61
C ILE A 135 26.91 -32.00 11.77
N TYR A 136 27.26 -31.26 12.82
CA TYR A 136 26.35 -31.04 13.94
C TYR A 136 25.10 -30.23 13.55
N LYS A 137 25.20 -29.26 12.62
CA LYS A 137 24.03 -28.54 12.09
C LYS A 137 23.08 -29.40 11.25
N LEU A 138 23.55 -30.54 10.73
CA LEU A 138 22.71 -31.50 10.01
C LEU A 138 21.96 -32.46 10.96
N ASP A 139 22.44 -32.62 12.20
CA ASP A 139 21.87 -33.54 13.18
C ASP A 139 20.85 -32.82 14.06
N PRO A 140 19.55 -33.06 13.87
CA PRO A 140 18.53 -32.27 14.54
C PRO A 140 18.45 -32.56 16.06
N LEU A 141 19.20 -33.53 16.59
CA LEU A 141 19.40 -33.71 18.04
C LEU A 141 20.27 -32.64 18.69
N TYR A 142 20.95 -31.78 17.92
CA TYR A 142 21.83 -30.74 18.43
C TYR A 142 21.39 -29.34 17.97
N ASP A 143 21.30 -28.40 18.92
CA ASP A 143 21.16 -26.98 18.61
C ASP A 143 22.54 -26.35 18.50
N CYS A 144 22.79 -25.69 17.36
CA CYS A 144 24.05 -25.01 17.05
C CYS A 144 23.81 -23.50 17.11
N LEU A 145 24.32 -22.85 18.17
CA LEU A 145 24.15 -21.43 18.43
C LEU A 145 25.47 -20.67 18.29
N VAL A 146 25.50 -19.66 17.43
CA VAL A 146 26.58 -18.66 17.37
C VAL A 146 26.19 -17.47 18.24
N ARG A 147 26.98 -17.24 19.28
CA ARG A 147 26.80 -16.16 20.26
C ARG A 147 27.58 -14.90 19.87
N ALA A 148 27.19 -13.76 20.42
CA ALA A 148 27.91 -12.52 20.28
C ALA A 148 29.25 -12.56 21.06
N PRO A 149 30.35 -12.03 20.51
CA PRO A 149 31.61 -11.89 21.25
C PRO A 149 31.39 -11.14 22.57
N PRO A 150 32.02 -11.56 23.69
CA PRO A 150 33.13 -12.52 23.80
C PRO A 150 32.70 -13.99 23.94
N ASN A 151 31.41 -14.31 23.89
CA ASN A 151 30.95 -15.68 24.11
C ASN A 151 31.35 -16.61 22.96
N VAL A 152 31.82 -17.81 23.29
CA VAL A 152 32.08 -18.84 22.27
C VAL A 152 30.78 -19.43 21.73
N PRO A 153 30.75 -19.89 20.47
CA PRO A 153 29.64 -20.69 19.94
C PRO A 153 29.45 -21.96 20.75
N SER A 154 28.21 -22.45 20.79
CA SER A 154 27.83 -23.65 21.55
C SER A 154 27.05 -24.64 20.71
N ILE A 155 27.36 -25.93 20.88
CA ILE A 155 26.56 -27.07 20.43
C ILE A 155 25.98 -27.71 21.68
N THR A 156 24.65 -27.71 21.80
CA THR A 156 23.93 -28.26 22.95
C THR A 156 22.91 -29.29 22.49
N PRO A 157 22.76 -30.44 23.19
CA PRO A 157 21.72 -31.39 22.85
C PRO A 157 20.34 -30.75 23.03
N VAL A 158 19.43 -31.00 22.11
CA VAL A 158 18.05 -30.49 22.14
C VAL A 158 17.29 -31.25 23.24
N THR A 159 17.33 -30.72 24.46
CA THR A 159 16.76 -31.35 25.68
C THR A 159 15.26 -31.61 25.53
N GLU A 160 14.56 -30.68 24.90
CA GLU A 160 13.18 -30.83 24.48
C GLU A 160 13.15 -30.64 22.98
N TYR A 161 13.01 -31.75 22.24
CA TYR A 161 12.33 -31.59 20.96
C TYR A 161 10.95 -31.02 21.28
N PRO A 162 10.51 -29.95 20.59
CA PRO A 162 9.10 -29.80 20.38
C PRO A 162 8.70 -31.05 19.59
N GLN A 163 8.20 -32.07 20.28
CA GLN A 163 7.45 -33.13 19.63
C GLN A 163 6.42 -32.38 18.81
N THR A 164 6.51 -32.50 17.49
CA THR A 164 5.49 -31.98 16.59
C THR A 164 4.24 -32.77 16.91
N VAL A 165 3.48 -32.27 17.91
CA VAL A 165 2.36 -32.98 18.50
C VAL A 165 1.48 -33.37 17.34
N PRO A 166 1.35 -34.68 17.01
CA PRO A 166 0.55 -35.08 15.87
C PRO A 166 -0.82 -34.47 16.11
N PRO A 167 -1.32 -33.61 15.20
CA PRO A 167 -2.43 -32.71 15.50
C PRO A 167 -3.57 -33.54 16.08
N PRO A 168 -4.08 -33.18 17.27
CA PRO A 168 -4.83 -34.10 18.11
C PRO A 168 -5.96 -34.72 17.30
N PRO A 169 -6.11 -36.06 17.31
CA PRO A 169 -7.08 -36.74 16.46
C PRO A 169 -8.48 -36.21 16.80
N PHE A 170 -9.01 -35.35 15.90
CA PHE A 170 -10.17 -34.53 16.21
C PHE A 170 -11.36 -35.41 16.61
N GLY A 171 -11.94 -35.08 17.76
CA GLY A 171 -12.74 -36.02 18.55
C GLY A 171 -13.91 -36.64 17.80
N LYS A 172 -14.11 -37.94 18.03
CA LYS A 172 -15.35 -38.65 17.72
C LYS A 172 -16.49 -37.95 18.46
N ARG A 173 -17.43 -37.32 17.74
CA ARG A 173 -18.67 -36.85 18.34
C ARG A 173 -19.49 -38.05 18.81
N VAL A 174 -19.88 -38.02 20.09
CA VAL A 174 -20.88 -38.92 20.65
C VAL A 174 -22.23 -38.64 19.96
N PRO A 175 -22.96 -39.66 19.46
CA PRO A 175 -24.32 -39.46 18.97
C PRO A 175 -25.28 -39.34 20.16
N SER A 176 -26.01 -38.22 20.25
CA SER A 176 -27.15 -38.11 21.17
C SER A 176 -28.40 -38.77 20.54
N PRO A 177 -29.28 -39.39 21.34
CA PRO A 177 -30.34 -40.26 20.85
C PRO A 177 -31.58 -39.51 20.34
N THR A 178 -32.40 -40.29 19.62
CA THR A 178 -33.77 -39.98 19.18
C THR A 178 -34.72 -39.53 20.29
N GLY A 179 -35.68 -38.67 19.94
CA GLY A 179 -36.77 -38.25 20.80
C GLY A 179 -37.78 -37.36 20.06
N GLU A 180 -38.83 -37.97 19.50
CA GLU A 180 -40.00 -37.26 18.97
C GLU A 180 -40.93 -36.83 20.11
N ALA A 181 -41.42 -35.59 20.12
CA ALA A 181 -42.75 -35.22 20.64
C ALA A 181 -43.12 -33.76 20.33
N TYR A 182 -44.43 -33.54 20.13
CA TYR A 182 -45.09 -32.27 19.85
C TYR A 182 -45.04 -31.26 21.02
N ALA A 183 -44.89 -29.94 20.72
CA ALA A 183 -45.81 -28.86 21.14
C ALA A 183 -45.29 -27.45 20.72
N PRO A 184 -46.16 -26.43 20.55
CA PRO A 184 -45.77 -25.15 19.95
C PRO A 184 -45.75 -23.94 20.92
N PHE A 185 -45.24 -22.80 20.42
CA PHE A 185 -45.35 -21.43 20.96
C PHE A 185 -44.85 -21.15 22.40
N SER A 186 -43.73 -20.42 22.49
CA SER A 186 -43.65 -19.24 23.38
C SER A 186 -42.60 -18.23 22.91
N GLN A 187 -42.86 -16.95 23.16
CA GLN A 187 -41.99 -15.82 22.82
C GLN A 187 -41.09 -15.50 24.02
N ALA A 188 -39.78 -15.25 23.86
CA ALA A 188 -39.03 -14.42 24.80
C ALA A 188 -37.63 -13.96 24.32
N LYS A 189 -37.37 -12.66 24.53
CA LYS A 189 -36.09 -12.08 25.00
C LYS A 189 -34.82 -12.30 24.16
N LYS A 190 -34.58 -11.37 23.23
CA LYS A 190 -33.21 -10.96 22.86
C LYS A 190 -32.50 -10.40 24.11
N ARG A 191 -31.43 -11.07 24.57
CA ARG A 191 -30.50 -10.50 25.55
C ARG A 191 -29.53 -9.57 24.83
N ARG A 192 -29.66 -8.26 25.07
CA ARG A 192 -28.66 -7.24 24.71
C ARG A 192 -27.57 -7.33 25.77
N VAL A 193 -26.34 -7.67 25.36
CA VAL A 193 -25.17 -7.56 26.24
C VAL A 193 -24.65 -6.14 26.12
N GLU A 194 -24.66 -5.45 27.24
CA GLU A 194 -24.13 -4.11 27.43
C GLU A 194 -22.72 -4.27 28.00
N VAL A 195 -21.71 -3.85 27.23
CA VAL A 195 -20.31 -3.83 27.70
C VAL A 195 -19.99 -2.39 28.03
N GLN A 196 -19.66 -2.15 29.30
CA GLN A 196 -19.30 -0.84 29.81
C GLN A 196 -17.95 -0.38 29.27
N THR A 197 -17.81 0.92 29.14
CA THR A 197 -16.59 1.63 28.77
C THR A 197 -15.82 2.06 30.01
N GLU A 198 -14.57 1.60 30.12
CA GLU A 198 -13.48 2.25 30.86
C GLU A 198 -12.33 2.27 29.84
N SER A 199 -11.81 3.39 29.33
CA SER A 199 -11.38 4.66 29.93
C SER A 199 -10.07 4.54 30.72
N GLU A 200 -8.96 4.41 30.01
CA GLU A 200 -7.64 4.84 30.49
C GLU A 200 -6.86 5.45 29.32
N ASP A 201 -6.77 6.78 29.34
CA ASP A 201 -5.71 7.54 28.66
C ASP A 201 -4.40 7.34 29.45
N GLU A 202 -3.26 7.17 28.77
CA GLU A 202 -2.00 7.93 29.00
C GLU A 202 -0.76 7.25 28.36
N LYS A 203 0.13 8.10 27.80
CA LYS A 203 1.53 7.83 27.34
C LYS A 203 1.65 6.91 26.10
N SER A 204 2.58 7.09 25.16
CA SER A 204 3.72 8.02 25.03
C SER A 204 3.83 8.32 23.51
N GLU A 205 3.88 9.55 23.00
CA GLU A 205 5.04 10.45 23.01
C GLU A 205 6.38 9.72 22.98
N VAL A 206 6.85 9.39 21.77
CA VAL A 206 8.24 8.99 21.49
C VAL A 206 8.68 9.68 20.19
N GLU A 207 9.33 10.83 20.39
CA GLU A 207 10.41 11.42 19.58
C GLU A 207 10.53 11.00 18.09
N ASP A 208 10.09 11.90 17.19
CA ASP A 208 10.69 12.02 15.85
C ASP A 208 12.13 12.54 16.02
N MET A 209 13.09 11.64 16.25
CA MET A 209 14.50 11.98 16.29
C MET A 209 14.99 12.48 14.93
N ILE A 210 15.27 13.77 14.86
CA ILE A 210 16.12 14.37 13.82
C ILE A 210 17.53 13.83 14.03
N ILE A 211 17.97 12.93 13.15
CA ILE A 211 19.38 12.56 13.03
C ILE A 211 19.98 13.46 11.94
N ASP A 212 20.67 14.50 12.38
CA ASP A 212 21.60 15.25 11.53
C ASP A 212 22.83 14.38 11.26
N ASP A 213 22.94 13.86 10.02
CA ASP A 213 24.13 13.18 9.52
C ASP A 213 24.65 13.92 8.28
N GLU A 214 25.53 14.90 8.50
CA GLU A 214 26.22 15.63 7.43
C GLU A 214 27.24 14.73 6.71
N VAL A 215 26.81 14.04 5.65
CA VAL A 215 27.76 13.44 4.69
C VAL A 215 27.46 13.87 3.25
N SER A 216 28.39 14.66 2.70
CA SER A 216 28.36 15.21 1.34
C SER A 216 28.01 14.17 0.27
N ARG A 217 27.00 14.45 -0.56
CA ARG A 217 26.71 13.73 -1.81
C ARG A 217 26.70 14.66 -3.02
N PRO A 218 27.21 14.22 -4.19
CA PRO A 218 27.45 15.09 -5.34
C PRO A 218 26.17 15.50 -6.09
N LYS A 219 26.18 16.72 -6.65
CA LYS A 219 25.03 17.36 -7.31
C LYS A 219 24.74 16.75 -8.70
N LEU A 220 23.71 15.91 -8.81
CA LEU A 220 23.13 15.50 -10.10
C LEU A 220 22.06 16.48 -10.60
N ALA A 221 22.49 17.64 -11.08
CA ALA A 221 21.62 18.69 -11.60
C ALA A 221 21.34 18.55 -13.12
N ARG A 222 20.44 17.64 -13.56
CA ARG A 222 20.12 17.56 -15.02
C ARG A 222 18.77 17.01 -15.52
N THR A 223 17.66 17.12 -14.79
CA THR A 223 16.32 16.72 -15.31
C THR A 223 15.16 17.73 -15.15
N ASN A 224 15.25 18.71 -14.24
CA ASN A 224 14.11 19.57 -13.86
C ASN A 224 13.56 20.51 -14.96
N GLY A 225 14.29 20.76 -16.05
CA GLY A 225 13.87 21.68 -17.11
C GLY A 225 12.62 21.26 -17.88
N ARG A 226 12.36 19.95 -18.00
CA ARG A 226 11.23 19.42 -18.80
C ARG A 226 9.89 19.52 -18.07
N MET A 227 9.91 19.33 -16.75
CA MET A 227 8.72 19.38 -15.89
C MET A 227 8.21 20.82 -15.71
N LYS A 228 9.11 21.81 -15.57
CA LYS A 228 8.74 23.23 -15.47
C LYS A 228 7.97 23.72 -16.70
N LYS A 229 8.45 23.42 -17.92
CA LYS A 229 7.75 23.75 -19.18
C LYS A 229 6.37 23.09 -19.31
N TYR A 230 6.19 21.87 -18.78
CA TYR A 230 4.90 21.20 -18.80
C TYR A 230 3.89 21.87 -17.86
N VAL A 231 4.31 22.22 -16.64
CA VAL A 231 3.46 22.94 -15.66
C VAL A 231 3.07 24.32 -16.18
N GLU A 232 4.01 25.06 -16.76
CA GLU A 232 3.77 26.39 -17.35
C GLU A 232 2.73 26.32 -18.48
N LYS A 233 2.86 25.37 -19.41
CA LYS A 233 1.87 25.13 -20.46
C LYS A 233 0.47 24.77 -19.91
N LEU A 234 0.41 24.03 -18.81
CA LEU A 234 -0.85 23.64 -18.17
C LEU A 234 -1.55 24.84 -17.48
N VAL A 235 -0.78 25.81 -17.00
CA VAL A 235 -1.29 27.09 -16.47
C VAL A 235 -1.79 27.99 -17.61
N THR A 236 -1.07 28.08 -18.74
CA THR A 236 -1.52 28.87 -19.90
C THR A 236 -2.81 28.33 -20.51
N ASP A 237 -2.90 27.01 -20.75
CA ASP A 237 -4.12 26.35 -21.26
C ASP A 237 -5.33 26.59 -20.33
N LYS A 238 -5.11 26.59 -19.00
CA LYS A 238 -6.16 26.85 -18.02
C LYS A 238 -6.62 28.32 -18.05
N LYS A 239 -5.68 29.27 -18.17
CA LYS A 239 -6.00 30.70 -18.30
C LYS A 239 -6.77 30.98 -19.59
N GLU A 240 -6.33 30.42 -20.71
CA GLU A 240 -7.00 30.56 -22.01
C GLU A 240 -8.42 29.98 -22.01
N ARG A 241 -8.63 28.81 -21.36
CA ARG A 241 -9.97 28.24 -21.20
C ARG A 241 -10.91 29.12 -20.37
N LEU A 242 -10.40 29.73 -19.29
CA LEU A 242 -11.19 30.66 -18.47
C LEU A 242 -11.52 31.94 -19.24
N GLU A 243 -10.57 32.50 -19.98
CA GLU A 243 -10.80 33.67 -20.83
C GLU A 243 -11.81 33.39 -21.96
N ARG A 244 -11.68 32.23 -22.63
CA ARG A 244 -12.64 31.79 -23.67
C ARG A 244 -14.04 31.56 -23.11
N MET A 245 -14.15 31.17 -21.84
CA MET A 245 -15.43 31.04 -21.13
C MET A 245 -15.99 32.42 -20.74
N ALA A 246 -15.15 33.34 -20.26
CA ALA A 246 -15.53 34.72 -19.95
C ALA A 246 -16.05 35.45 -21.20
N ARG A 247 -15.33 35.41 -22.33
CA ARG A 247 -15.78 35.96 -23.62
C ARG A 247 -17.11 35.34 -24.11
N ARG A 248 -17.44 34.10 -23.71
CA ARG A 248 -18.72 33.46 -24.04
C ARG A 248 -19.86 33.98 -23.14
N ILE A 249 -19.59 34.20 -21.85
CA ILE A 249 -20.53 34.80 -20.91
C ILE A 249 -20.80 36.27 -21.31
N GLU A 250 -19.77 37.02 -21.67
CA GLU A 250 -19.86 38.41 -22.14
C GLU A 250 -20.73 38.55 -23.40
N ARG A 251 -20.55 37.66 -24.40
CA ARG A 251 -21.42 37.59 -25.59
C ARG A 251 -22.87 37.26 -25.26
N LEU A 252 -23.11 36.36 -24.31
CA LEU A 252 -24.47 36.02 -23.86
C LEU A 252 -25.12 37.17 -23.09
N ALA A 253 -24.33 37.94 -22.32
CA ALA A 253 -24.81 39.14 -21.63
C ALA A 253 -25.15 40.28 -22.62
N THR A 254 -24.34 40.48 -23.67
CA THR A 254 -24.60 41.51 -24.69
C THR A 254 -25.74 41.15 -25.65
N GLN A 255 -26.05 39.87 -25.86
CA GLN A 255 -27.22 39.46 -26.65
C GLN A 255 -28.56 39.54 -25.90
N GLY A 256 -28.55 39.85 -24.59
CA GLY A 256 -29.75 39.84 -23.74
C GLY A 256 -30.69 41.06 -23.86
N ASN A 257 -30.37 42.06 -24.70
CA ASN A 257 -31.09 43.34 -24.76
C ASN A 257 -31.72 43.66 -26.12
N GLY A 258 -31.95 42.64 -26.95
CA GLY A 258 -32.77 42.75 -28.17
C GLY A 258 -34.18 42.22 -27.92
N GLU A 259 -35.16 43.09 -27.88
CA GLU A 259 -36.58 42.71 -27.84
C GLU A 259 -36.96 41.95 -29.12
N THR A 260 -37.17 40.64 -28.99
CA THR A 260 -37.90 39.87 -30.01
C THR A 260 -39.11 39.24 -29.35
N GLU A 261 -40.21 39.99 -29.39
CA GLU A 261 -41.55 39.57 -29.05
C GLU A 261 -41.94 38.35 -29.91
N PHE A 262 -42.00 37.17 -29.29
CA PHE A 262 -42.40 35.93 -29.98
C PHE A 262 -43.71 35.40 -29.41
N THR A 263 -44.82 35.89 -29.99
CA THR A 263 -46.19 35.54 -29.61
C THR A 263 -46.53 34.10 -29.99
N PHE A 264 -46.98 33.30 -29.01
CA PHE A 264 -47.28 31.88 -29.20
C PHE A 264 -48.79 31.67 -29.43
N THR A 265 -49.23 31.65 -30.69
CA THR A 265 -50.61 31.33 -31.06
C THR A 265 -50.79 29.82 -31.29
N ALA A 266 -51.67 29.21 -30.51
CA ALA A 266 -52.07 27.81 -30.68
C ALA A 266 -53.30 27.69 -31.62
N PRO A 267 -53.33 26.70 -32.53
CA PRO A 267 -54.54 26.39 -33.31
C PRO A 267 -55.25 25.10 -32.86
N THR A 268 -56.57 25.13 -32.97
CA THR A 268 -57.54 24.11 -32.52
C THR A 268 -57.91 23.12 -33.65
N GLU A 269 -58.64 22.06 -33.28
CA GLU A 269 -59.20 20.96 -34.09
C GLU A 269 -59.90 21.33 -35.42
N ARG A 270 -59.83 20.46 -36.45
CA ARG A 270 -61.01 19.76 -37.05
C ARG A 270 -60.73 18.82 -38.26
N SER A 271 -61.29 17.60 -38.17
CA SER A 271 -62.18 16.90 -39.14
C SER A 271 -61.91 16.91 -40.67
N THR A 272 -61.69 15.73 -41.30
CA THR A 272 -62.69 14.97 -42.12
C THR A 272 -62.10 13.71 -42.82
N ASN A 273 -63.01 12.79 -43.21
CA ASN A 273 -62.81 11.44 -43.78
C ASN A 273 -62.16 11.35 -45.18
N VAL A 274 -61.60 10.15 -45.53
CA VAL A 274 -61.92 9.29 -46.72
C VAL A 274 -60.93 8.08 -46.82
N PRO A 275 -61.29 6.88 -47.36
CA PRO A 275 -60.52 5.63 -47.14
C PRO A 275 -59.85 4.96 -48.37
N VAL A 276 -58.76 4.20 -48.11
CA VAL A 276 -58.34 2.86 -48.67
C VAL A 276 -58.45 2.63 -50.20
N PRO A 277 -57.33 2.31 -50.93
CA PRO A 277 -56.80 0.93 -50.99
C PRO A 277 -55.25 0.78 -51.11
N PRO A 278 -54.69 -0.45 -51.01
CA PRO A 278 -53.26 -0.66 -50.74
C PRO A 278 -52.40 -0.94 -51.99
N ALA A 279 -51.18 -0.40 -52.02
CA ALA A 279 -50.13 -0.84 -52.95
C ALA A 279 -48.72 -0.75 -52.32
N ILE A 280 -47.91 -1.76 -52.60
CA ILE A 280 -46.56 -1.98 -52.08
C ILE A 280 -45.54 -1.11 -52.84
N GLY A 281 -44.76 -0.26 -52.16
CA GLY A 281 -43.54 0.28 -52.78
C GLY A 281 -42.91 1.56 -52.22
N LYS A 282 -41.81 1.40 -51.46
CA LYS A 282 -40.55 2.18 -51.54
C LYS A 282 -40.54 3.72 -51.34
N ARG A 283 -39.63 4.13 -50.41
CA ARG A 283 -38.67 5.29 -50.43
C ARG A 283 -39.03 6.61 -49.71
N LYS A 284 -37.94 7.18 -49.13
CA LYS A 284 -37.73 8.53 -48.53
C LYS A 284 -38.45 8.76 -47.19
N GLY A 285 -37.85 9.40 -46.18
CA GLY A 285 -36.46 9.89 -46.01
C GLY A 285 -36.37 11.01 -44.96
N THR A 286 -35.16 11.36 -44.52
CA THR A 286 -34.83 12.60 -43.75
C THR A 286 -35.42 12.66 -42.32
N THR A 287 -34.62 12.69 -41.24
CA THR A 287 -33.79 13.86 -40.91
C THR A 287 -32.73 13.56 -39.83
N LEU A 288 -31.58 14.24 -39.95
CA LEU A 288 -30.72 14.73 -38.86
C LEU A 288 -30.19 13.74 -37.80
N THR A 289 -29.05 13.08 -38.10
CA THR A 289 -27.94 12.95 -37.13
C THR A 289 -26.58 12.68 -37.81
N SER A 290 -26.19 13.58 -38.72
CA SER A 290 -24.80 13.68 -39.19
C SER A 290 -24.10 14.79 -38.41
N LEU A 291 -23.01 14.47 -37.68
CA LEU A 291 -21.93 15.43 -37.31
C LEU A 291 -20.77 14.86 -36.46
N PHE A 292 -20.56 13.54 -36.34
CA PHE A 292 -19.47 13.00 -35.50
C PHE A 292 -18.77 11.73 -36.03
N ASP A 293 -18.64 11.59 -37.36
CA ASP A 293 -17.76 10.56 -37.95
C ASP A 293 -16.87 11.17 -39.05
N SER A 294 -15.76 11.76 -38.61
CA SER A 294 -14.67 12.25 -39.44
C SER A 294 -13.44 12.47 -38.56
N LEU A 295 -12.46 11.55 -38.63
CA LEU A 295 -11.01 11.78 -38.46
C LEU A 295 -10.21 10.44 -38.50
N ARG A 296 -10.49 9.62 -39.52
CA ARG A 296 -9.67 8.52 -40.07
C ARG A 296 -10.16 8.36 -41.52
N THR A 297 -9.36 8.39 -42.59
CA THR A 297 -7.91 8.40 -42.78
C THR A 297 -7.59 9.11 -44.11
N ASN A 298 -6.49 9.85 -44.20
CA ASN A 298 -5.77 9.98 -45.48
C ASN A 298 -4.57 9.04 -45.41
N GLY A 299 -4.46 8.14 -46.39
CA GLY A 299 -3.19 7.49 -46.69
C GLY A 299 -2.40 8.32 -47.70
N ASP A 300 -1.15 7.94 -47.91
CA ASP A 300 -0.49 8.16 -49.19
C ASP A 300 0.40 6.95 -49.52
N HIS A 301 0.83 6.85 -50.76
CA HIS A 301 1.02 5.59 -51.48
C HIS A 301 2.49 5.24 -51.77
N ASP A 302 2.67 4.15 -52.52
CA ASP A 302 3.87 3.74 -53.28
C ASP A 302 5.06 3.14 -52.51
N THR A 303 5.30 1.83 -52.74
CA THR A 303 6.20 1.40 -53.82
C THR A 303 5.82 0.00 -54.30
N GLU A 304 5.73 -0.19 -55.62
CA GLU A 304 5.74 -1.51 -56.27
C GLU A 304 7.11 -2.20 -56.07
N THR A 305 7.18 -3.54 -56.21
CA THR A 305 8.02 -4.26 -57.23
C THR A 305 7.93 -5.79 -56.99
N THR A 306 7.74 -6.59 -58.06
CA THR A 306 8.08 -8.05 -58.20
C THR A 306 7.48 -9.11 -57.24
N ARG A 307 7.30 -10.38 -57.62
CA ARG A 307 6.99 -11.07 -58.90
C ARG A 307 6.65 -12.54 -58.53
N LEU A 308 5.72 -13.17 -59.27
CA LEU A 308 5.62 -14.60 -59.60
C LEU A 308 6.20 -15.66 -58.62
N THR A 309 5.34 -16.54 -58.08
CA THR A 309 5.29 -17.97 -58.50
C THR A 309 4.08 -18.69 -57.89
N ASP A 310 3.65 -19.76 -58.57
CA ASP A 310 2.44 -20.53 -58.29
C ASP A 310 2.58 -21.52 -57.12
N GLU A 311 1.43 -21.88 -56.53
CA GLU A 311 0.96 -23.25 -56.23
C GLU A 311 -0.05 -23.21 -55.06
N GLU A 312 -1.23 -23.77 -55.29
CA GLU A 312 -2.24 -24.13 -54.27
C GLU A 312 -1.71 -25.26 -53.35
N PRO A 313 -2.27 -25.54 -52.13
CA PRO A 313 -3.72 -25.50 -51.87
C PRO A 313 -4.24 -25.10 -50.47
N LEU A 314 -5.54 -24.81 -50.43
CA LEU A 314 -6.48 -25.13 -49.34
C LEU A 314 -6.07 -24.80 -47.88
N ARG A 315 -5.98 -23.50 -47.55
CA ARG A 315 -6.04 -23.07 -46.13
C ARG A 315 -7.47 -23.00 -45.60
N ASN A 316 -7.74 -23.79 -44.55
CA ASN A 316 -8.98 -23.80 -43.78
C ASN A 316 -9.50 -22.39 -43.47
N ARG A 317 -10.71 -22.07 -43.95
CA ARG A 317 -11.49 -20.93 -43.46
C ARG A 317 -11.78 -21.12 -41.97
N VAL A 318 -11.18 -20.28 -41.13
CA VAL A 318 -11.57 -20.15 -39.73
C VAL A 318 -12.95 -19.53 -39.69
N ASN A 319 -13.98 -20.37 -39.55
CA ASN A 319 -15.34 -19.94 -39.26
C ASN A 319 -15.35 -19.26 -37.89
N TYR A 320 -15.32 -17.94 -37.88
CA TYR A 320 -15.72 -17.14 -36.72
C TYR A 320 -17.21 -17.39 -36.48
N VAL A 321 -17.53 -18.38 -35.65
CA VAL A 321 -18.87 -18.56 -35.08
C VAL A 321 -19.12 -17.35 -34.18
N THR A 322 -19.78 -16.34 -34.73
CA THR A 322 -20.27 -15.20 -34.00
C THR A 322 -21.34 -15.69 -33.03
N THR A 323 -20.95 -15.88 -31.76
CA THR A 323 -21.85 -16.27 -30.67
C THR A 323 -22.81 -15.12 -30.34
N THR A 324 -23.79 -14.93 -31.21
CA THR A 324 -25.02 -14.21 -30.91
C THR A 324 -25.75 -14.95 -29.78
N ASN A 325 -26.54 -14.22 -28.99
CA ASN A 325 -27.32 -14.71 -27.83
C ASN A 325 -26.61 -14.87 -26.47
N ALA A 326 -25.69 -13.96 -26.15
CA ALA A 326 -25.44 -13.56 -24.76
C ALA A 326 -26.03 -12.16 -24.48
N LYS A 327 -27.36 -12.03 -24.58
CA LYS A 327 -28.10 -10.83 -24.13
C LYS A 327 -28.02 -10.75 -22.60
N ARG A 328 -26.88 -10.26 -22.06
CA ARG A 328 -26.79 -9.88 -20.65
C ARG A 328 -27.84 -8.81 -20.40
N THR A 329 -28.79 -9.11 -19.53
CA THR A 329 -29.75 -8.16 -19.00
C THR A 329 -28.99 -6.96 -18.43
N ARG A 330 -29.09 -5.81 -19.09
CA ARG A 330 -28.67 -4.52 -18.52
C ARG A 330 -29.63 -4.19 -17.38
N THR A 331 -29.31 -4.67 -16.18
CA THR A 331 -30.08 -4.41 -14.95
C THR A 331 -29.83 -3.02 -14.36
N VAL A 332 -28.94 -2.23 -14.97
CA VAL A 332 -28.59 -0.88 -14.54
C VAL A 332 -29.02 0.09 -15.64
N SER A 333 -29.94 0.99 -15.31
CA SER A 333 -30.41 2.02 -16.23
C SER A 333 -29.28 3.00 -16.59
N PRO A 334 -29.28 3.61 -17.79
CA PRO A 334 -28.28 4.62 -18.15
C PRO A 334 -28.24 5.83 -17.20
N SER A 335 -29.35 6.13 -16.49
CA SER A 335 -29.40 7.19 -15.48
C SER A 335 -28.57 6.85 -14.24
N THR A 336 -28.78 5.67 -13.65
CA THR A 336 -28.09 5.26 -12.41
C THR A 336 -26.57 5.15 -12.59
N ALA A 337 -26.11 4.70 -13.77
CA ALA A 337 -24.68 4.73 -14.12
C ALA A 337 -24.11 6.17 -14.26
N LYS A 338 -24.93 7.12 -14.74
CA LYS A 338 -24.55 8.54 -14.86
C LYS A 338 -24.53 9.23 -13.49
N GLU A 339 -25.46 8.87 -12.61
CA GLU A 339 -25.53 9.35 -11.22
C GLU A 339 -24.35 8.86 -10.37
N ASP A 340 -23.99 7.56 -10.42
CA ASP A 340 -22.80 7.06 -9.72
C ASP A 340 -21.51 7.72 -10.23
N LEU A 341 -21.37 7.94 -11.55
CA LEU A 341 -20.24 8.68 -12.11
C LEU A 341 -20.21 10.16 -11.67
N ALA A 342 -21.36 10.80 -11.50
CA ALA A 342 -21.47 12.17 -10.98
C ALA A 342 -21.11 12.24 -9.48
N ALA A 343 -21.62 11.32 -8.66
CA ALA A 343 -21.28 11.20 -7.24
C ALA A 343 -19.77 10.96 -7.05
N ARG A 344 -19.19 10.00 -7.79
CA ARG A 344 -17.73 9.77 -7.81
C ARG A 344 -16.93 10.96 -8.32
N ARG A 345 -17.53 11.89 -9.06
CA ARG A 345 -16.88 13.14 -9.49
C ARG A 345 -16.88 14.17 -8.36
N GLN A 346 -18.03 14.39 -7.72
CA GLN A 346 -18.15 15.28 -6.56
C GLN A 346 -17.19 14.86 -5.43
N VAL A 347 -17.15 13.58 -5.05
CA VAL A 347 -16.21 13.09 -4.01
C VAL A 347 -14.73 13.36 -4.36
N ARG A 348 -14.35 13.31 -5.65
CA ARG A 348 -13.00 13.65 -6.09
C ARG A 348 -12.74 15.15 -6.10
N GLU A 349 -13.74 15.97 -6.38
CA GLU A 349 -13.66 17.43 -6.36
C GLU A 349 -13.61 17.95 -4.91
N GLU A 350 -14.41 17.40 -3.99
CA GLU A 350 -14.35 17.64 -2.54
C GLU A 350 -13.00 17.24 -1.93
N ARG A 351 -12.47 16.04 -2.26
CA ARG A 351 -11.16 15.61 -1.76
C ARG A 351 -10.04 16.53 -2.25
N LYS A 352 -10.12 17.03 -3.50
CA LYS A 352 -9.21 18.07 -4.00
C LYS A 352 -9.40 19.39 -3.27
N ALA A 353 -10.63 19.85 -3.03
CA ALA A 353 -10.90 21.09 -2.31
C ALA A 353 -10.38 21.06 -0.86
N LYS A 354 -10.59 19.94 -0.13
CA LYS A 354 -10.00 19.71 1.21
C LYS A 354 -8.47 19.78 1.14
N TYR A 355 -7.82 19.11 0.17
CA TYR A 355 -6.37 19.16 -0.02
C TYR A 355 -5.85 20.58 -0.31
N TRP A 356 -6.47 21.31 -1.25
CA TRP A 356 -6.08 22.70 -1.55
C TRP A 356 -6.25 23.64 -0.36
N LYS A 357 -7.29 23.43 0.47
CA LYS A 357 -7.50 24.20 1.70
C LYS A 357 -6.39 23.93 2.72
N GLN A 358 -6.05 22.66 2.94
CA GLN A 358 -4.94 22.26 3.83
C GLN A 358 -3.59 22.81 3.34
N GLU A 359 -3.30 22.73 2.03
CA GLU A 359 -2.08 23.27 1.46
C GLU A 359 -2.02 24.81 1.60
N HIS A 360 -3.13 25.51 1.40
CA HIS A 360 -3.20 26.96 1.57
C HIS A 360 -3.06 27.37 3.04
N GLU A 361 -3.62 26.60 3.98
CA GLU A 361 -3.50 26.81 5.42
C GLU A 361 -2.07 26.54 5.89
N ALA A 362 -1.42 25.47 5.43
CA ALA A 362 -0.01 25.21 5.67
C ALA A 362 0.89 26.33 5.12
N ARG A 363 0.61 26.88 3.92
CA ARG A 363 1.31 28.06 3.38
C ARG A 363 0.99 29.37 4.12
N ARG A 364 -0.10 29.44 4.88
CA ARG A 364 -0.40 30.58 5.76
C ARG A 364 0.42 30.45 7.04
N LEU A 365 0.35 29.29 7.70
CA LEU A 365 1.14 28.96 8.89
C LEU A 365 2.65 29.07 8.66
N ALA A 366 3.15 28.63 7.50
CA ALA A 366 4.57 28.76 7.14
C ALA A 366 5.01 30.24 7.06
N ARG A 367 4.18 31.12 6.48
CA ARG A 367 4.45 32.56 6.44
C ARG A 367 4.29 33.23 7.81
N GLU A 368 3.32 32.79 8.61
CA GLU A 368 3.15 33.25 9.99
C GLU A 368 4.36 32.87 10.85
N ALA A 369 4.89 31.64 10.69
CA ALA A 369 6.09 31.16 11.37
C ALA A 369 7.38 31.83 10.87
N GLU A 370 7.51 32.07 9.56
CA GLU A 370 8.64 32.82 8.99
C GLU A 370 8.67 34.26 9.49
N LEU A 371 7.51 34.93 9.54
CA LEU A 371 7.36 36.27 10.11
C LEU A 371 7.64 36.29 11.64
N LEU A 372 7.21 35.26 12.38
CA LEU A 372 7.56 35.12 13.79
C LEU A 372 9.08 34.99 13.97
N LYS A 373 9.73 34.18 13.12
CA LYS A 373 11.19 33.97 13.13
C LYS A 373 11.96 35.24 12.74
N GLU A 374 11.43 36.04 11.82
CA GLU A 374 11.98 37.35 11.45
C GLU A 374 11.87 38.35 12.60
N LEU A 375 10.74 38.39 13.30
CA LEU A 375 10.56 39.21 14.52
C LEU A 375 11.56 38.81 15.63
N TYR A 376 11.73 37.51 15.90
CA TYR A 376 12.72 37.06 16.89
C TYR A 376 14.16 37.36 16.47
N ARG A 377 14.49 37.26 15.17
CA ARG A 377 15.81 37.63 14.65
C ARG A 377 16.09 39.12 14.83
N ASN A 378 15.13 39.98 14.47
CA ASN A 378 15.27 41.42 14.59
C ASN A 378 15.33 41.88 16.06
N ASN A 379 14.61 41.22 16.98
CA ASN A 379 14.73 41.50 18.41
C ASN A 379 16.08 41.02 18.99
N SER A 380 16.58 39.86 18.57
CA SER A 380 17.87 39.31 19.03
C SER A 380 19.04 40.24 18.71
N ASP A 381 19.05 40.86 17.53
CA ASP A 381 20.12 41.78 17.13
C ASP A 381 20.09 43.10 17.93
N VAL A 382 18.90 43.53 18.36
CA VAL A 382 18.70 44.71 19.22
C VAL A 382 19.14 44.44 20.66
N GLU A 383 18.73 43.31 21.23
CA GLU A 383 19.05 42.94 22.63
C GLU A 383 20.57 42.73 22.83
N MET A 384 21.26 42.22 21.80
CA MET A 384 22.71 42.03 21.81
C MET A 384 23.49 43.35 21.71
N GLN A 385 22.95 44.39 21.05
CA GLN A 385 23.57 45.72 21.03
C GLN A 385 23.42 46.44 22.39
N TYR A 386 22.23 46.45 22.98
CA TYR A 386 22.01 47.11 24.28
C TYR A 386 22.79 46.47 25.44
N ALA A 387 23.02 45.16 25.43
CA ALA A 387 23.89 44.49 26.40
C ALA A 387 25.37 44.94 26.30
N SER A 388 25.83 45.28 25.10
CA SER A 388 27.21 45.76 24.86
C SER A 388 27.39 47.25 25.19
N GLU A 389 26.37 48.09 24.99
CA GLU A 389 26.43 49.50 25.38
C GLU A 389 26.22 49.72 26.88
N ALA A 390 25.37 48.92 27.54
CA ALA A 390 25.09 49.04 28.98
C ALA A 390 26.31 48.78 29.88
N THR A 391 27.32 48.05 29.38
CA THR A 391 28.58 47.80 30.10
C THR A 391 29.71 48.76 29.73
N ALA A 392 29.58 49.52 28.63
CA ALA A 392 30.60 50.48 28.18
C ALA A 392 30.32 51.94 28.58
N LYS A 393 29.11 52.25 29.09
CA LYS A 393 28.63 53.63 29.29
C LYS A 393 28.43 54.05 30.75
N MET A 394 28.86 53.24 31.72
CA MET A 394 28.67 53.50 33.16
C MET A 394 29.89 54.13 33.85
N GLU A 395 30.81 54.74 33.08
CA GLU A 395 32.08 55.30 33.61
C GLU A 395 32.42 56.72 33.08
N SER A 396 31.46 57.50 32.55
CA SER A 396 31.75 58.86 32.06
C SER A 396 30.56 59.84 32.13
N ALA A 397 30.81 61.03 32.67
CA ALA A 397 29.98 62.25 32.74
C ALA A 397 28.66 62.14 33.56
N SER A 398 28.32 62.99 34.54
CA SER A 398 28.82 64.29 35.05
C SER A 398 28.73 65.50 34.09
N GLY A 399 27.66 66.29 34.27
CA GLY A 399 27.30 67.59 33.66
C GLY A 399 25.78 67.79 33.85
N GLU A 400 25.20 68.91 34.34
CA GLU A 400 25.37 70.33 33.92
C GLU A 400 25.19 70.44 32.39
N GLU A 401 24.37 71.25 31.72
CA GLU A 401 23.66 72.54 31.94
C GLU A 401 22.21 72.45 31.35
N GLU A 402 21.48 73.51 31.00
CA GLU A 402 20.84 74.57 31.80
C GLU A 402 19.90 75.41 30.88
N ILE A 403 18.90 76.15 31.43
CA ILE A 403 18.15 77.31 30.85
C ILE A 403 17.41 77.16 29.50
N THR A 404 16.16 77.67 29.43
CA THR A 404 15.78 78.74 28.47
C THR A 404 14.45 79.42 28.81
N GLU A 405 14.57 80.55 29.49
CA GLU A 405 13.57 81.60 29.65
C GLU A 405 13.72 82.64 28.52
N ASN A 406 12.61 83.24 28.05
CA ASN A 406 12.51 84.46 27.22
C ASN A 406 11.00 84.84 27.21
N GLY A 407 10.54 86.07 27.47
CA GLY A 407 11.07 87.41 27.14
C GLY A 407 10.28 87.96 25.92
N ALA A 408 9.78 89.20 25.81
CA ALA A 408 9.81 90.42 26.64
C ALA A 408 8.54 91.28 26.28
N VAL A 409 7.92 92.08 27.16
CA VAL A 409 8.12 93.53 27.48
C VAL A 409 7.94 94.54 26.31
N SER A 410 7.17 95.61 26.65
CA SER A 410 6.98 96.95 26.03
C SER A 410 5.72 97.12 25.13
N SER A 411 5.00 98.25 25.12
CA SER A 411 5.29 99.62 25.63
C SER A 411 4.01 100.35 26.08
N ASP A 412 4.15 101.31 26.99
CA ASP A 412 3.17 102.40 27.23
C ASP A 412 3.28 103.51 26.17
N GLU A 413 2.36 104.49 26.22
CA GLU A 413 2.23 105.74 25.44
C GLU A 413 1.47 105.68 24.09
N ASP A 414 0.13 105.80 24.13
CA ASP A 414 -0.74 106.58 23.19
C ASP A 414 -2.24 106.40 23.54
N VAL A 415 -2.69 107.01 24.65
CA VAL A 415 -3.94 106.59 25.35
C VAL A 415 -5.26 107.13 24.76
N ASP A 416 -5.26 108.24 24.02
CA ASP A 416 -6.52 108.95 23.66
C ASP A 416 -7.13 108.58 22.28
N ASP A 417 -6.39 107.93 21.37
CA ASP A 417 -6.92 107.50 20.06
C ASP A 417 -7.32 106.01 20.02
N GLU A 418 -6.70 105.14 20.84
CA GLU A 418 -7.00 103.70 20.83
C GLU A 418 -8.40 103.38 21.42
N GLU A 419 -8.86 104.15 22.42
CA GLU A 419 -10.17 103.91 23.03
C GLU A 419 -11.33 104.22 22.06
N ALA A 420 -11.16 105.19 21.15
CA ALA A 420 -12.13 105.45 20.08
C ALA A 420 -12.22 104.29 19.08
N ALA A 421 -11.08 103.72 18.68
CA ALA A 421 -11.03 102.51 17.85
C ALA A 421 -11.66 101.30 18.55
N ARG A 422 -11.42 101.16 19.87
CA ARG A 422 -11.99 100.10 20.70
C ARG A 422 -13.52 100.20 20.81
N GLN A 423 -14.06 101.41 20.98
CA GLN A 423 -15.51 101.63 20.99
C GLN A 423 -16.15 101.39 19.62
N ALA A 424 -15.50 101.77 18.52
CA ALA A 424 -15.96 101.44 17.17
C ALA A 424 -15.97 99.91 16.91
N ALA A 425 -14.94 99.20 17.37
CA ALA A 425 -14.88 97.73 17.30
C ALA A 425 -15.99 97.07 18.13
N ILE A 426 -16.29 97.58 19.33
CA ILE A 426 -17.41 97.11 20.18
C ILE A 426 -18.77 97.41 19.54
N ALA A 427 -18.94 98.56 18.86
CA ALA A 427 -20.17 98.89 18.14
C ALA A 427 -20.38 97.98 16.91
N LEU A 428 -19.33 97.70 16.13
CA LEU A 428 -19.37 96.73 15.03
C LEU A 428 -19.61 95.30 15.55
N SER A 429 -19.00 94.92 16.67
CA SER A 429 -19.26 93.66 17.37
C SER A 429 -20.73 93.52 17.77
N ARG A 430 -21.33 94.57 18.38
CA ARG A 430 -22.76 94.59 18.74
C ARG A 430 -23.68 94.49 17.53
N ARG A 431 -23.36 95.19 16.43
CA ARG A 431 -24.15 95.09 15.18
C ARG A 431 -24.08 93.68 14.59
N LYS A 432 -22.90 93.05 14.61
CA LYS A 432 -22.67 91.68 14.14
C LYS A 432 -23.29 90.62 15.05
N LEU A 433 -23.37 90.85 16.35
CA LEU A 433 -24.11 89.99 17.30
C LEU A 433 -25.62 90.10 17.07
N ALA A 434 -26.17 91.29 16.82
CA ALA A 434 -27.59 91.45 16.47
C ALA A 434 -27.95 90.77 15.13
N GLU A 435 -27.05 90.78 14.16
CA GLU A 435 -27.18 90.03 12.89
C GLU A 435 -27.16 88.51 13.12
N LEU A 436 -26.26 88.01 13.97
CA LEU A 436 -26.24 86.60 14.38
C LEU A 436 -27.45 86.18 15.24
N GLU A 437 -28.04 87.08 16.03
CA GLU A 437 -29.30 86.82 16.74
C GLU A 437 -30.53 86.81 15.81
N ALA A 438 -30.48 87.51 14.68
CA ALA A 438 -31.53 87.42 13.65
C ALA A 438 -31.52 86.06 12.92
N ASP A 439 -30.34 85.48 12.71
CA ASP A 439 -30.17 84.14 12.10
C ASP A 439 -30.32 82.98 13.10
N ARG A 440 -30.27 83.25 14.41
CA ARG A 440 -30.48 82.28 15.49
C ARG A 440 -31.71 81.37 15.32
N PRO A 441 -32.93 81.86 15.00
CA PRO A 441 -34.08 80.97 14.77
C PRO A 441 -33.91 80.03 13.57
N LEU A 442 -33.18 80.43 12.52
CA LEU A 442 -32.86 79.55 11.38
C LEU A 442 -31.89 78.45 11.80
N TRP A 443 -30.89 78.77 12.63
CA TRP A 443 -29.96 77.78 13.20
C TRP A 443 -30.64 76.85 14.20
N GLU A 444 -31.54 77.35 15.05
CA GLU A 444 -32.28 76.52 16.01
C GLU A 444 -33.22 75.54 15.28
N GLN A 445 -33.90 75.96 14.20
CA GLN A 445 -34.68 75.06 13.34
C GLN A 445 -33.80 74.03 12.61
N ALA A 446 -32.65 74.43 12.07
CA ALA A 446 -31.70 73.51 11.43
C ALA A 446 -31.11 72.50 12.42
N ALA A 447 -30.81 72.93 13.66
CA ALA A 447 -30.30 72.08 14.73
C ALA A 447 -31.37 71.15 15.33
N ALA A 448 -32.63 71.57 15.33
CA ALA A 448 -33.76 70.70 15.68
C ALA A 448 -33.94 69.60 14.62
N LYS A 449 -33.98 69.98 13.34
CA LYS A 449 -34.10 69.05 12.21
C LYS A 449 -32.94 68.05 12.15
N ARG A 450 -31.70 68.49 12.43
CA ARG A 450 -30.53 67.60 12.53
C ARG A 450 -30.67 66.59 13.67
N ARG A 451 -31.15 67.01 14.85
CA ARG A 451 -31.39 66.09 15.99
C ARG A 451 -32.50 65.08 15.73
N GLU A 452 -33.55 65.46 15.00
CA GLU A 452 -34.62 64.53 14.61
C GLU A 452 -34.12 63.52 13.57
N GLN A 453 -33.37 63.97 12.57
CA GLN A 453 -32.73 63.09 11.58
C GLN A 453 -31.71 62.13 12.24
N GLU A 454 -30.87 62.63 13.16
CA GLU A 454 -29.92 61.81 13.92
C GLU A 454 -30.62 60.73 14.76
N ARG A 455 -31.79 61.04 15.35
CA ARG A 455 -32.60 60.04 16.05
C ARG A 455 -33.14 58.96 15.12
N LEU A 456 -33.68 59.34 13.96
CA LEU A 456 -34.19 58.39 12.97
C LEU A 456 -33.05 57.52 12.39
N GLU A 457 -31.89 58.09 12.13
CA GLU A 457 -30.69 57.36 11.68
C GLU A 457 -30.14 56.43 12.79
N ALA A 458 -30.12 56.86 14.05
CA ALA A 458 -29.71 56.03 15.19
C ALA A 458 -30.68 54.86 15.42
N GLU A 459 -32.00 55.07 15.30
CA GLU A 459 -33.01 54.01 15.40
C GLU A 459 -32.92 53.03 14.21
N ALA A 460 -32.72 53.53 12.97
CA ALA A 460 -32.46 52.70 11.80
C ALA A 460 -31.16 51.88 11.91
N MET A 461 -30.10 52.47 12.49
CA MET A 461 -28.84 51.77 12.77
C MET A 461 -28.99 50.70 13.84
N ARG A 462 -29.79 50.94 14.89
CA ARG A 462 -30.14 49.91 15.90
C ARG A 462 -30.90 48.74 15.28
N GLN A 463 -31.92 49.01 14.45
CA GLN A 463 -32.67 47.96 13.74
C GLN A 463 -31.77 47.14 12.80
N ARG A 464 -30.88 47.79 12.04
CA ARG A 464 -29.89 47.11 11.18
C ARG A 464 -28.90 46.26 11.99
N ALA A 465 -28.42 46.76 13.13
CA ALA A 465 -27.51 46.03 14.00
C ALA A 465 -28.18 44.79 14.63
N GLU A 466 -29.45 44.90 15.05
CA GLU A 466 -30.21 43.77 15.59
C GLU A 466 -30.52 42.73 14.51
N ALA A 467 -30.96 43.17 13.32
CA ALA A 467 -31.18 42.27 12.19
C ALA A 467 -29.89 41.51 11.80
N LYS A 468 -28.73 42.19 11.82
CA LYS A 468 -27.42 41.56 11.58
C LYS A 468 -27.09 40.52 12.65
N LYS A 469 -27.30 40.82 13.95
CA LYS A 469 -27.09 39.85 15.04
C LYS A 469 -27.97 38.60 14.89
N ARG A 470 -29.27 38.76 14.59
CA ARG A 470 -30.20 37.64 14.36
C ARG A 470 -29.78 36.80 13.14
N ALA A 471 -29.28 37.43 12.08
CA ALA A 471 -28.78 36.73 10.90
C ALA A 471 -27.51 35.91 11.20
N GLU A 472 -26.55 36.49 11.92
CA GLU A 472 -25.30 35.83 12.34
C GLU A 472 -25.57 34.65 13.29
N GLU A 473 -26.52 34.78 14.21
CA GLU A 473 -26.94 33.69 15.09
C GLU A 473 -27.61 32.55 14.31
N ALA A 474 -28.50 32.87 13.36
CA ALA A 474 -29.11 31.89 12.48
C ALA A 474 -28.09 31.17 11.58
N GLU A 475 -27.02 31.85 11.16
CA GLU A 475 -25.90 31.25 10.42
C GLU A 475 -25.09 30.30 11.29
N LYS A 476 -24.73 30.70 12.52
CA LYS A 476 -24.01 29.83 13.48
C LYS A 476 -24.80 28.56 13.84
N VAL A 477 -26.12 28.66 13.97
CA VAL A 477 -26.99 27.49 14.19
C VAL A 477 -26.99 26.55 12.97
N LYS A 478 -27.01 27.08 11.74
CA LYS A 478 -26.87 26.28 10.51
C LYS A 478 -25.49 25.61 10.42
N GLU A 479 -24.40 26.34 10.64
CA GLU A 479 -23.04 25.80 10.60
C GLU A 479 -22.86 24.68 11.65
N ARG A 480 -23.39 24.86 12.86
CA ARG A 480 -23.36 23.83 13.91
C ARG A 480 -24.11 22.56 13.47
N ARG A 481 -25.29 22.69 12.86
CA ARG A 481 -26.08 21.58 12.33
C ARG A 481 -25.38 20.87 11.17
N GLU A 482 -24.79 21.61 10.23
CA GLU A 482 -24.02 21.04 9.12
C GLU A 482 -22.74 20.35 9.58
N ARG A 483 -22.04 20.90 10.59
CA ARG A 483 -20.85 20.29 11.20
C ARG A 483 -21.20 18.97 11.89
N GLU A 484 -22.32 18.92 12.61
CA GLU A 484 -22.82 17.71 13.25
C GLU A 484 -23.29 16.66 12.23
N GLU A 485 -24.02 17.07 11.19
CA GLU A 485 -24.43 16.16 10.12
C GLU A 485 -23.22 15.62 9.34
N ARG A 486 -22.21 16.45 9.05
CA ARG A 486 -20.96 16.01 8.43
C ARG A 486 -20.22 15.01 9.31
N ARG A 487 -20.11 15.27 10.62
CA ARG A 487 -19.50 14.33 11.58
C ARG A 487 -20.24 12.99 11.58
N ARG A 488 -21.57 13.00 11.65
CA ARG A 488 -22.41 11.79 11.58
C ARG A 488 -22.23 11.01 10.27
N ARG A 489 -22.14 11.70 9.12
CA ARG A 489 -21.86 11.07 7.81
C ARG A 489 -20.45 10.48 7.76
N GLU A 490 -19.45 11.16 8.31
CA GLU A 490 -18.06 10.66 8.38
C GLU A 490 -17.95 9.45 9.33
N GLU A 491 -18.62 9.44 10.48
CA GLU A 491 -18.73 8.30 11.40
C GLU A 491 -19.45 7.10 10.77
N GLU A 492 -20.58 7.31 10.08
CA GLU A 492 -21.32 6.25 9.39
C GLU A 492 -20.52 5.65 8.23
N ALA A 493 -19.82 6.49 7.46
CA ALA A 493 -18.91 6.05 6.41
C ALA A 493 -17.73 5.24 6.97
N GLN A 494 -17.13 5.67 8.08
CA GLN A 494 -16.08 4.91 8.77
C GLN A 494 -16.59 3.58 9.30
N ARG A 495 -17.77 3.54 9.92
CA ARG A 495 -18.38 2.28 10.40
C ARG A 495 -18.61 1.32 9.24
N LYS A 496 -19.21 1.78 8.15
CA LYS A 496 -19.43 0.97 6.94
C LYS A 496 -18.11 0.47 6.32
N ALA A 497 -17.08 1.30 6.28
CA ALA A 497 -15.76 0.90 5.77
C ALA A 497 -15.08 -0.16 6.67
N ARG A 498 -15.21 -0.04 8.00
CA ARG A 498 -14.73 -1.06 8.96
C ARG A 498 -15.51 -2.37 8.84
N GLU A 499 -16.83 -2.31 8.72
CA GLU A 499 -17.69 -3.48 8.48
C GLU A 499 -17.34 -4.18 7.16
N GLU A 500 -17.14 -3.44 6.07
CA GLU A 500 -16.74 -4.00 4.78
C GLU A 500 -15.33 -4.62 4.82
N ALA A 501 -14.37 -3.97 5.49
CA ALA A 501 -13.03 -4.53 5.68
C ALA A 501 -13.06 -5.82 6.54
N ALA A 502 -13.85 -5.84 7.61
CA ALA A 502 -14.05 -7.03 8.45
C ALA A 502 -14.73 -8.17 7.68
N GLN A 503 -15.71 -7.87 6.82
CA GLN A 503 -16.34 -8.88 5.95
C GLN A 503 -15.34 -9.46 4.93
N ARG A 504 -14.53 -8.62 4.28
CA ARG A 504 -13.50 -9.07 3.32
C ARG A 504 -12.45 -9.96 3.98
N THR A 505 -11.95 -9.58 5.16
CA THR A 505 -10.98 -10.40 5.91
C THR A 505 -11.59 -11.72 6.38
N ALA A 506 -12.81 -11.71 6.92
CA ALA A 506 -13.52 -12.93 7.30
C ALA A 506 -13.84 -13.86 6.11
N GLU A 507 -14.15 -13.31 4.93
CA GLU A 507 -14.34 -14.10 3.71
C GLU A 507 -13.03 -14.73 3.22
N GLN A 508 -11.93 -13.95 3.20
CA GLN A 508 -10.60 -14.47 2.89
C GLN A 508 -10.18 -15.57 3.85
N GLU A 509 -10.41 -15.40 5.16
CA GLU A 509 -10.09 -16.41 6.16
C GLU A 509 -10.95 -17.67 5.99
N ARG A 510 -12.28 -17.54 5.80
CA ARG A 510 -13.16 -18.68 5.49
C ARG A 510 -12.70 -19.43 4.24
N ARG A 511 -12.23 -18.71 3.20
CA ARG A 511 -11.66 -19.32 1.99
C ARG A 511 -10.36 -20.06 2.27
N ARG A 512 -9.44 -19.49 3.07
CA ARG A 512 -8.21 -20.16 3.52
C ARG A 512 -8.52 -21.42 4.36
N GLN A 513 -9.46 -21.33 5.30
CA GLN A 513 -9.91 -22.48 6.10
C GLN A 513 -10.56 -23.57 5.23
N ALA A 514 -11.37 -23.19 4.23
CA ALA A 514 -11.96 -24.14 3.30
C ALA A 514 -10.88 -24.86 2.46
N MET A 515 -9.89 -24.12 1.93
CA MET A 515 -8.76 -24.71 1.20
C MET A 515 -7.90 -25.61 2.11
N LYS A 516 -7.70 -25.25 3.39
CA LYS A 516 -7.03 -26.10 4.37
C LYS A 516 -7.80 -27.41 4.61
N ARG A 517 -9.11 -27.35 4.86
CA ARG A 517 -9.96 -28.55 5.01
C ARG A 517 -9.98 -29.42 3.77
N GLU A 518 -10.00 -28.82 2.57
CA GLU A 518 -9.87 -29.55 1.30
C GLU A 518 -8.51 -30.25 1.22
N ARG A 519 -7.40 -29.56 1.53
CA ARG A 519 -6.04 -30.15 1.58
C ARG A 519 -5.97 -31.30 2.59
N ASP A 520 -6.51 -31.11 3.79
CA ASP A 520 -6.51 -32.11 4.85
C ASP A 520 -7.40 -33.32 4.47
N SER A 521 -8.45 -33.13 3.67
CA SER A 521 -9.26 -34.24 3.13
C SER A 521 -8.50 -35.15 2.17
N TRP A 522 -7.46 -34.67 1.50
CA TRP A 522 -6.56 -35.49 0.67
C TRP A 522 -5.53 -36.26 1.49
N ARG A 523 -5.18 -35.80 2.69
CA ARG A 523 -4.22 -36.48 3.58
C ARG A 523 -4.78 -37.79 4.15
N HIS A 524 -6.09 -37.87 4.38
CA HIS A 524 -6.72 -38.97 5.12
C HIS A 524 -7.32 -40.07 4.23
N GLY A 525 -7.16 -41.33 4.62
CA GLY A 525 -7.72 -42.51 3.93
C GLY A 525 -6.84 -43.06 2.80
N HIS A 526 -7.27 -44.15 2.17
CA HIS A 526 -6.48 -44.84 1.15
C HIS A 526 -6.17 -43.94 -0.05
N TRP A 527 -4.94 -44.05 -0.53
CA TRP A 527 -4.44 -43.31 -1.68
C TRP A 527 -4.43 -44.23 -2.90
N THR A 528 -5.33 -43.96 -3.85
CA THR A 528 -5.50 -44.75 -5.08
C THR A 528 -5.28 -43.88 -6.31
N VAL A 529 -5.02 -44.51 -7.45
CA VAL A 529 -4.86 -43.81 -8.75
C VAL A 529 -6.08 -42.93 -9.07
N GLU A 530 -7.28 -43.42 -8.79
CA GLU A 530 -8.51 -42.65 -8.98
C GLU A 530 -8.56 -41.40 -8.08
N ARG A 531 -8.07 -41.50 -6.85
CA ARG A 531 -8.00 -40.38 -5.91
C ARG A 531 -6.93 -39.36 -6.29
N ALA A 532 -5.79 -39.83 -6.82
CA ALA A 532 -4.77 -38.96 -7.40
C ALA A 532 -5.33 -38.19 -8.62
N LYS A 533 -6.05 -38.88 -9.52
CA LYS A 533 -6.81 -38.27 -10.63
C LYS A 533 -7.84 -37.25 -10.15
N GLU A 534 -8.58 -37.54 -9.09
CA GLU A 534 -9.59 -36.65 -8.51
C GLU A 534 -8.95 -35.38 -7.92
N ARG A 535 -7.89 -35.52 -7.10
CA ARG A 535 -7.10 -34.40 -6.56
C ARG A 535 -6.57 -33.53 -7.69
N TYR A 536 -5.90 -34.14 -8.69
CA TYR A 536 -5.36 -33.44 -9.84
C TYR A 536 -6.45 -32.64 -10.59
N SER A 537 -7.63 -33.23 -10.78
CA SER A 537 -8.75 -32.60 -11.49
C SER A 537 -9.35 -31.42 -10.72
N LYS A 538 -9.58 -31.57 -9.40
CA LYS A 538 -10.09 -30.50 -8.53
C LYS A 538 -9.09 -29.35 -8.39
N LEU A 539 -7.81 -29.66 -8.14
CA LEU A 539 -6.75 -28.65 -8.11
C LEU A 539 -6.60 -27.95 -9.47
N SER A 540 -6.69 -28.70 -10.58
CA SER A 540 -6.65 -28.15 -11.94
C SER A 540 -7.74 -27.12 -12.21
N GLU A 541 -8.98 -27.41 -11.83
CA GLU A 541 -10.07 -26.44 -11.94
C GLU A 541 -9.86 -25.21 -11.04
N ARG A 542 -9.40 -25.42 -9.81
CA ARG A 542 -9.14 -24.32 -8.85
C ARG A 542 -8.02 -23.41 -9.37
N PHE A 543 -6.95 -23.99 -9.87
CA PHE A 543 -5.79 -23.31 -10.46
C PHE A 543 -6.14 -22.56 -11.75
N ASP A 544 -7.01 -23.10 -12.61
CA ASP A 544 -7.49 -22.40 -13.81
C ASP A 544 -8.41 -21.22 -13.49
N LYS A 545 -9.27 -21.35 -12.45
CA LYS A 545 -10.25 -20.32 -12.06
C LYS A 545 -9.66 -19.20 -11.20
N THR A 546 -8.60 -19.47 -10.45
CA THR A 546 -8.03 -18.53 -9.48
C THR A 546 -7.16 -17.46 -10.14
N LYS A 547 -7.31 -16.22 -9.70
CA LYS A 547 -6.37 -15.13 -10.02
C LYS A 547 -5.38 -15.04 -8.87
N TYR A 548 -4.12 -15.33 -9.18
CA TYR A 548 -3.01 -15.20 -8.23
C TYR A 548 -2.45 -13.79 -8.32
N SER A 549 -2.01 -13.25 -7.20
CA SER A 549 -1.39 -11.93 -7.08
C SER A 549 -0.40 -11.96 -5.91
N PRO A 550 0.77 -11.30 -6.01
CA PRO A 550 1.78 -11.35 -4.96
C PRO A 550 1.25 -10.84 -3.60
N ASP A 551 0.31 -9.89 -3.63
CA ASP A 551 -0.21 -9.22 -2.43
C ASP A 551 -1.40 -9.97 -1.79
N GLU A 552 -2.41 -10.37 -2.56
CA GLU A 552 -3.67 -10.91 -2.01
C GLU A 552 -3.65 -12.44 -1.85
N LEU A 553 -3.15 -13.15 -2.86
CA LEU A 553 -3.11 -14.60 -2.91
C LEU A 553 -1.87 -15.06 -3.70
N PRO A 554 -0.71 -15.11 -3.03
CA PRO A 554 0.52 -15.57 -3.66
C PRO A 554 0.40 -17.04 -4.01
N LEU A 555 0.90 -17.42 -5.18
CA LEU A 555 0.90 -18.82 -5.62
C LEU A 555 1.89 -19.62 -4.77
N SER A 556 1.43 -20.76 -4.26
CA SER A 556 2.25 -21.72 -3.50
C SER A 556 2.37 -23.05 -4.23
N ALA A 557 3.46 -23.79 -4.00
CA ALA A 557 3.74 -25.10 -4.57
C ALA A 557 2.54 -26.08 -4.47
N ASP A 558 1.89 -26.09 -3.31
CA ASP A 558 0.72 -26.92 -2.94
C ASP A 558 -0.54 -26.67 -3.81
N GLU A 559 -0.66 -25.49 -4.41
CA GLU A 559 -1.84 -25.09 -5.18
C GLU A 559 -1.74 -25.44 -6.66
N ILE A 560 -0.55 -25.77 -7.13
CA ILE A 560 -0.29 -26.20 -8.50
C ILE A 560 -0.71 -27.67 -8.63
N PRO A 561 -1.48 -28.05 -9.66
CA PRO A 561 -1.99 -29.41 -9.81
C PRO A 561 -0.91 -30.35 -10.36
N TRP A 562 0.14 -30.65 -9.58
CA TRP A 562 1.21 -31.53 -10.04
C TRP A 562 0.68 -32.96 -10.34
N PRO A 563 0.96 -33.52 -11.54
CA PRO A 563 0.51 -34.85 -11.95
C PRO A 563 1.37 -35.94 -11.29
N MET A 564 1.10 -36.22 -10.01
CA MET A 564 1.88 -37.12 -9.16
C MET A 564 1.01 -38.27 -8.60
N LEU A 565 1.56 -39.48 -8.54
CA LEU A 565 0.93 -40.61 -7.84
C LEU A 565 1.17 -40.61 -6.33
N SER A 566 2.21 -39.94 -5.83
CA SER A 566 2.48 -39.82 -4.39
C SER A 566 1.50 -38.88 -3.70
N ARG A 567 1.11 -39.19 -2.45
CA ARG A 567 0.21 -38.36 -1.63
C ARG A 567 0.94 -37.16 -1.04
N ASP A 568 2.03 -37.46 -0.36
CA ASP A 568 2.98 -36.52 0.19
C ASP A 568 4.18 -36.57 -0.76
N PHE A 569 4.50 -35.43 -1.36
CA PHE A 569 5.62 -35.23 -2.27
C PHE A 569 6.10 -33.80 -2.13
N ASP A 570 7.41 -33.60 -2.22
CA ASP A 570 8.02 -32.29 -2.29
C ASP A 570 8.22 -31.89 -3.76
N LEU A 571 8.54 -30.62 -4.05
CA LEU A 571 8.76 -30.18 -5.44
C LEU A 571 9.93 -30.91 -6.12
N GLU A 572 10.90 -31.40 -5.35
CA GLU A 572 12.04 -32.18 -5.83
C GLU A 572 11.63 -33.57 -6.35
N ASP A 573 10.51 -34.13 -5.85
CA ASP A 573 9.98 -35.42 -6.29
C ASP A 573 9.31 -35.34 -7.68
N VAL A 574 9.08 -34.13 -8.23
CA VAL A 574 8.41 -33.89 -9.52
C VAL A 574 9.35 -34.22 -10.70
N THR A 575 9.71 -35.49 -10.78
CA THR A 575 10.58 -36.09 -11.79
C THR A 575 9.83 -36.47 -13.06
N TRP A 576 10.53 -36.62 -14.18
CA TRP A 576 9.93 -37.10 -15.44
C TRP A 576 9.26 -38.47 -15.28
N GLN A 577 9.85 -39.35 -14.47
CA GLN A 577 9.32 -40.69 -14.18
C GLN A 577 7.99 -40.62 -13.43
N ALA A 578 7.91 -39.85 -12.34
CA ALA A 578 6.68 -39.72 -11.55
C ALA A 578 5.51 -39.12 -12.37
N VAL A 579 5.81 -38.17 -13.26
CA VAL A 579 4.82 -37.59 -14.19
C VAL A 579 4.36 -38.63 -15.21
N ALA A 580 5.28 -39.43 -15.77
CA ALA A 580 4.95 -40.51 -16.71
C ALA A 580 4.09 -41.60 -16.06
N GLU A 581 4.48 -42.05 -14.86
CA GLU A 581 3.74 -43.03 -14.07
C GLU A 581 2.31 -42.58 -13.77
N PHE A 582 2.11 -41.32 -13.40
CA PHE A 582 0.78 -40.75 -13.20
C PHE A 582 -0.10 -40.89 -14.45
N PHE A 583 0.37 -40.45 -15.62
CA PHE A 583 -0.46 -40.53 -16.82
C PHE A 583 -0.67 -41.97 -17.30
N ASN A 584 0.33 -42.84 -17.18
CA ASN A 584 0.22 -44.26 -17.51
C ASN A 584 -0.80 -44.98 -16.60
N ALA A 585 -0.78 -44.73 -15.30
CA ALA A 585 -1.73 -45.31 -14.35
C ALA A 585 -3.15 -44.74 -14.53
N VAL A 586 -3.27 -43.46 -14.87
CA VAL A 586 -4.56 -42.78 -15.07
C VAL A 586 -5.24 -43.20 -16.39
N GLN A 587 -4.48 -43.49 -17.44
CA GLN A 587 -4.98 -43.89 -18.77
C GLN A 587 -6.06 -45.00 -18.75
N PRO A 588 -5.88 -46.17 -18.11
CA PRO A 588 -6.90 -47.21 -18.07
C PRO A 588 -8.15 -46.85 -17.25
N THR A 589 -8.13 -45.77 -16.46
CA THR A 589 -9.26 -45.36 -15.60
C THR A 589 -10.27 -44.43 -16.28
N MET A 590 -10.17 -44.23 -17.60
CA MET A 590 -11.05 -43.36 -18.39
C MET A 590 -11.09 -43.78 -19.87
N THR A 591 -12.05 -43.28 -20.63
CA THR A 591 -12.12 -43.56 -22.07
C THR A 591 -11.02 -42.83 -22.84
N THR A 592 -10.61 -43.36 -24.00
CA THR A 592 -9.57 -42.75 -24.86
C THR A 592 -9.88 -41.29 -25.24
N MET A 593 -11.17 -40.94 -25.42
CA MET A 593 -11.59 -39.56 -25.70
C MET A 593 -11.50 -38.64 -24.47
N GLU A 594 -11.76 -39.15 -23.27
CA GLU A 594 -11.57 -38.40 -22.03
C GLU A 594 -10.09 -38.20 -21.75
N PHE A 595 -9.27 -39.24 -21.93
CA PHE A 595 -7.81 -39.15 -21.82
C PHE A 595 -7.24 -38.11 -22.79
N LYS A 596 -7.69 -38.11 -24.05
CA LYS A 596 -7.33 -37.07 -25.02
C LYS A 596 -7.68 -35.65 -24.53
N LYS A 597 -8.90 -35.43 -24.02
CA LYS A 597 -9.30 -34.14 -23.46
C LYS A 597 -8.50 -33.77 -22.20
N PHE A 598 -8.16 -34.76 -21.37
CA PHE A 598 -7.40 -34.61 -20.13
C PHE A 598 -5.95 -34.20 -20.41
N ILE A 599 -5.26 -34.90 -21.31
CA ILE A 599 -3.90 -34.59 -21.75
C ILE A 599 -3.84 -33.21 -22.44
N ILE A 600 -4.77 -32.90 -23.36
CA ILE A 600 -4.81 -31.58 -24.02
C ILE A 600 -4.98 -30.45 -22.99
N LYS A 601 -5.90 -30.57 -22.02
CA LYS A 601 -6.07 -29.57 -20.96
C LYS A 601 -4.83 -29.46 -20.07
N SER A 602 -4.14 -30.57 -19.80
CA SER A 602 -2.93 -30.61 -18.97
C SER A 602 -1.76 -29.95 -19.67
N HIS A 603 -1.49 -30.30 -20.93
CA HIS A 603 -0.45 -29.68 -21.76
C HIS A 603 -0.63 -28.17 -21.87
N VAL A 604 -1.85 -27.69 -22.18
CA VAL A 604 -2.16 -26.26 -22.21
C VAL A 604 -2.03 -25.60 -20.83
N ARG A 605 -2.23 -26.33 -19.71
CA ARG A 605 -2.08 -25.79 -18.35
C ARG A 605 -0.63 -25.61 -17.93
N PHE A 606 0.28 -26.52 -18.30
CA PHE A 606 1.71 -26.44 -17.98
C PHE A 606 2.54 -25.72 -19.07
N HIS A 607 1.89 -25.22 -20.12
CA HIS A 607 2.54 -24.43 -21.17
C HIS A 607 3.14 -23.13 -20.61
N THR A 608 4.43 -22.91 -20.88
CA THR A 608 5.23 -21.77 -20.35
C THR A 608 4.60 -20.41 -20.68
N ASP A 609 4.15 -20.20 -21.92
CA ASP A 609 3.46 -18.97 -22.33
C ASP A 609 2.15 -18.72 -21.54
N ARG A 610 1.42 -19.77 -21.15
CA ARG A 610 0.22 -19.62 -20.33
C ARG A 610 0.56 -19.23 -18.89
N TRP A 611 1.72 -19.63 -18.39
CA TRP A 611 2.22 -19.22 -17.07
C TRP A 611 2.73 -17.78 -17.08
N ALA A 612 3.46 -17.40 -18.13
CA ALA A 612 3.96 -16.04 -18.35
C ALA A 612 2.81 -15.04 -18.51
N SER A 613 1.86 -15.31 -19.41
CA SER A 613 0.68 -14.44 -19.64
C SER A 613 -0.23 -14.30 -18.41
N ARG A 614 -0.26 -15.30 -17.52
CA ARG A 614 -0.96 -15.24 -16.22
C ARG A 614 -0.11 -14.69 -15.07
N ARG A 615 1.18 -14.39 -15.29
CA ARG A 615 2.14 -13.91 -14.28
C ARG A 615 2.23 -14.82 -13.04
N LEU A 616 2.11 -16.13 -13.25
CA LEU A 616 2.05 -17.09 -12.13
C LEU A 616 3.34 -17.10 -11.30
N LEU A 617 4.50 -17.11 -11.97
CA LEU A 617 5.80 -17.05 -11.28
C LEU A 617 5.99 -15.73 -10.50
N GLU A 618 5.57 -14.58 -11.06
CA GLU A 618 5.60 -13.28 -10.37
C GLU A 618 4.77 -13.26 -9.07
N SER A 619 3.76 -14.13 -8.95
CA SER A 619 2.91 -14.23 -7.76
C SER A 619 3.48 -15.13 -6.66
N VAL A 620 4.57 -15.86 -6.89
CA VAL A 620 5.27 -16.63 -5.85
C VAL A 620 6.11 -15.66 -5.01
N LYS A 621 5.99 -15.72 -3.68
CA LYS A 621 6.65 -14.78 -2.75
C LYS A 621 8.13 -15.07 -2.52
N ASP A 622 8.50 -16.35 -2.43
CA ASP A 622 9.89 -16.75 -2.29
C ASP A 622 10.53 -16.96 -3.67
N GLU A 623 11.72 -16.38 -3.87
CA GLU A 623 12.49 -16.50 -5.10
C GLU A 623 13.07 -17.91 -5.26
N VAL A 624 13.37 -18.59 -4.15
CA VAL A 624 13.86 -19.98 -4.18
C VAL A 624 12.73 -20.92 -4.59
N GLU A 625 11.57 -20.84 -3.91
CA GLU A 625 10.35 -21.57 -4.31
C GLU A 625 9.98 -21.31 -5.78
N ARG A 626 10.06 -20.04 -6.25
CA ARG A 626 9.79 -19.68 -7.66
C ARG A 626 10.71 -20.42 -8.63
N GLY A 627 12.02 -20.47 -8.36
CA GLY A 627 12.99 -21.17 -9.21
C GLY A 627 12.70 -22.67 -9.31
N VAL A 628 12.40 -23.32 -8.17
CA VAL A 628 12.05 -24.74 -8.15
C VAL A 628 10.72 -25.01 -8.88
N ILE A 629 9.70 -24.16 -8.66
CA ILE A 629 8.41 -24.23 -9.38
C ILE A 629 8.59 -24.09 -10.90
N GLU A 630 9.49 -23.21 -11.37
CA GLU A 630 9.76 -23.04 -12.79
C GLU A 630 10.44 -24.29 -13.40
N ILE A 631 11.39 -24.89 -12.68
CA ILE A 631 12.07 -26.13 -13.09
C ILE A 631 11.06 -27.29 -13.15
N ALA A 632 10.26 -27.48 -12.10
CA ALA A 632 9.22 -28.51 -12.06
C ALA A 632 8.18 -28.33 -13.19
N ASN A 633 7.78 -27.09 -13.50
CA ASN A 633 6.91 -26.82 -14.65
C ASN A 633 7.56 -27.20 -15.99
N LYS A 634 8.85 -26.88 -16.19
CA LYS A 634 9.61 -27.28 -17.39
C LYS A 634 9.70 -28.80 -17.52
N MET A 635 9.92 -29.51 -16.42
CA MET A 635 9.96 -30.98 -16.39
C MET A 635 8.59 -31.60 -16.73
N VAL A 636 7.50 -31.07 -16.16
CA VAL A 636 6.13 -31.54 -16.45
C VAL A 636 5.74 -31.30 -17.92
N ILE A 637 6.04 -30.13 -18.50
CA ILE A 637 5.69 -29.85 -19.91
C ILE A 637 6.55 -30.69 -20.89
N GLN A 638 7.83 -30.92 -20.58
CA GLN A 638 8.71 -31.79 -21.36
C GLN A 638 8.17 -33.22 -21.40
N GLN A 639 7.75 -33.78 -20.26
CA GLN A 639 7.16 -35.12 -20.21
C GLN A 639 5.74 -35.19 -20.81
N LEU A 640 4.95 -34.12 -20.71
CA LEU A 640 3.60 -34.05 -21.28
C LEU A 640 3.59 -33.96 -22.82
N THR A 641 4.60 -33.34 -23.43
CA THR A 641 4.64 -33.10 -24.88
C THR A 641 4.57 -34.39 -25.72
N PRO A 642 5.43 -35.41 -25.52
CA PRO A 642 5.35 -36.65 -26.32
C PRO A 642 4.04 -37.42 -26.11
N ILE A 643 3.50 -37.42 -24.87
CA ILE A 643 2.19 -38.02 -24.56
C ILE A 643 1.08 -37.28 -25.31
N TRP A 644 1.14 -35.95 -25.34
CA TRP A 644 0.19 -35.11 -26.06
C TRP A 644 0.26 -35.29 -27.57
N GLU A 645 1.46 -35.40 -28.17
CA GLU A 645 1.63 -35.61 -29.61
C GLU A 645 1.04 -36.95 -30.06
N GLY A 646 1.40 -38.04 -29.37
CA GLY A 646 0.88 -39.38 -29.63
C GLY A 646 -0.65 -39.45 -29.53
N VAL A 647 -1.23 -38.82 -28.52
CA VAL A 647 -2.69 -38.79 -28.34
C VAL A 647 -3.39 -37.81 -29.30
N CYS A 648 -2.73 -36.72 -29.70
CA CYS A 648 -3.25 -35.81 -30.73
C CYS A 648 -3.28 -36.45 -32.12
N GLY A 649 -2.42 -37.43 -32.40
CA GLY A 649 -2.29 -38.07 -33.71
C GLY A 649 -1.43 -37.27 -34.68
N LYS A 650 -0.63 -36.31 -34.16
CA LYS A 650 0.48 -35.76 -34.92
C LYS A 650 1.54 -36.84 -34.98
N LYS A 651 1.59 -37.60 -36.07
CA LYS A 651 2.75 -38.45 -36.34
C LYS A 651 3.97 -37.55 -36.36
N ALA A 652 4.98 -37.90 -35.59
CA ALA A 652 6.29 -37.29 -35.71
C ALA A 652 6.90 -37.80 -37.02
N ASP A 653 6.59 -37.15 -38.14
CA ASP A 653 7.25 -37.36 -39.44
C ASP A 653 8.69 -36.79 -39.43
N HIS A 654 9.32 -36.72 -38.25
CA HIS A 654 10.75 -36.52 -38.08
C HIS A 654 11.43 -37.88 -38.15
N PRO A 655 12.18 -38.20 -39.23
CA PRO A 655 13.02 -39.37 -39.23
C PRO A 655 14.07 -39.21 -38.11
N HIS A 656 14.17 -40.22 -37.25
CA HIS A 656 15.29 -40.33 -36.33
C HIS A 656 16.60 -40.37 -37.13
N TYR A 657 17.46 -39.40 -36.85
CA TYR A 657 18.87 -39.37 -37.22
C TYR A 657 19.71 -39.78 -36.00
#